data_AF-A0A3A0DMA7-F1
#
_entry.id   AF-A0A3A0DMA7-F1
#
_cell.length_a   1.000
_cell.length_b   1.000
_cell.length_c   1.000
_cell.angle_alpha   90.00
_cell.angle_beta   90.00
_cell.angle_gamma   90.00
#
_symmetry.space_group_name_H-M   'P 1'
#
loop_
_entity.id
_entity.type
_entity.pdbx_description
1 polymer ?
#
loop_
_entity_poly.entity_id
_entity_poly.type
_entity_poly.pdbx_seq_one_letter_code
_entity_poly.pdbx_strand_id
1 'polypeptide(L)'
;MAEGLFLGRIRGRNGAVVRAFAAVICWIVLSQAVHAQSLAERIEPLIKGHKGTVAVAIKHLSRDDKDAAFAYRGDEPMPTASLIKLAVMVETYRQAEEKKVDLAKSITLAENDKVPGSGILTPHFSAGMSLSLRDAVRLMMVYSDNTATNLVLDQIGLKSTADSMEKLGFPNTKIHAKVFRRETSAFPERSKKFGLGSTTSNEMVGLLAKIHGKQVVSAAACEAMLDHLRACDDRTMLPALLPDGVKVAHKTGAVSAIRTDAGVIESRAGPIAICVLTAENSDQRWTDDNAAKVLGAKIARAAYDYFNPESANHERGPAAGDAALKRGASGPLVADLQRTLNARLSPSPELAIDGEFGPATEAAVLALQRKHERAATGVVDEKTWSALGPIATGDAPVPDPEVVNAARRKRIAETALDGPPLVTAAAWAIGDAASGKVLWGADDEKPRDIASTTKIMTAYIVLKLAAANASVLDETVTFSQRADETPGSTADIRAGESLPVRELIYGLMLPSGNDAAVALAEHFGDRLAPPDRDNKTGGASGDTNDKPIDAVARFVAEMNREAAALGMTHSHFENPHGLTAEGHRSSAGDLVRLAHAALAVPRFRDYVTTYQRGCTVTHASGYRRNVVWRNTNRLLSIEGYGGVKTGTTMAAGACLVAFARRGDRELIAVILGSTSNDARYVDARNLLRWAWGN
;
A
#
# COMPACT_ATOMS: atom_id res chain seq x y z
N MET A 1 -41.17 20.60 -75.12
CA MET A 1 -41.85 19.84 -76.20
C MET A 1 -41.52 18.37 -76.03
N ALA A 2 -42.58 17.56 -75.98
CA ALA A 2 -42.69 16.16 -76.41
C ALA A 2 -41.72 15.09 -75.86
N GLU A 3 -42.27 14.35 -74.90
CA GLU A 3 -42.45 12.89 -74.85
C GLU A 3 -41.92 11.99 -75.99
N GLY A 4 -41.50 10.79 -75.56
CA GLY A 4 -41.53 9.53 -76.30
C GLY A 4 -40.14 9.09 -76.79
N LEU A 5 -39.67 7.85 -76.63
CA LEU A 5 -40.16 6.59 -76.05
C LEU A 5 -39.12 5.57 -76.56
N PHE A 6 -38.50 4.71 -75.74
CA PHE A 6 -38.32 3.29 -76.11
C PHE A 6 -37.85 2.47 -74.90
N LEU A 7 -38.58 1.39 -74.67
CA LEU A 7 -38.56 0.51 -73.51
C LEU A 7 -37.25 -0.30 -73.35
N GLY A 8 -36.91 -0.63 -72.10
CA GLY A 8 -36.07 -1.79 -71.80
C GLY A 8 -35.63 -1.91 -70.34
N ARG A 9 -36.41 -2.64 -69.54
CA ARG A 9 -36.06 -3.32 -68.25
C ARG A 9 -34.71 -2.97 -67.60
N ILE A 10 -34.75 -2.43 -66.37
CA ILE A 10 -34.07 -2.99 -65.18
C ILE A 10 -34.81 -2.50 -63.93
N ARG A 11 -35.46 -3.43 -63.24
CA ARG A 11 -35.86 -3.29 -61.83
C ARG A 11 -34.61 -3.47 -60.98
N GLY A 12 -34.38 -2.57 -60.03
CA GLY A 12 -33.64 -2.87 -58.82
C GLY A 12 -32.46 -1.96 -58.52
N ARG A 13 -32.35 -1.60 -57.23
CA ARG A 13 -31.18 -1.01 -56.56
C ARG A 13 -30.84 0.42 -56.94
N ASN A 14 -31.58 1.40 -56.42
CA ASN A 14 -31.02 2.75 -56.20
C ASN A 14 -31.68 3.57 -55.06
N GLY A 15 -32.76 3.09 -54.44
CA GLY A 15 -33.29 3.68 -53.19
C GLY A 15 -32.45 3.35 -51.95
N ALA A 16 -31.69 2.25 -51.98
CA ALA A 16 -30.82 1.83 -50.88
C ALA A 16 -29.50 2.60 -50.85
N VAL A 17 -28.97 3.02 -52.02
CA VAL A 17 -27.67 3.70 -52.11
C VAL A 17 -27.76 5.14 -51.63
N VAL A 18 -28.87 5.84 -51.93
CA VAL A 18 -29.10 7.22 -51.46
C VAL A 18 -29.40 7.26 -49.95
N ARG A 19 -30.14 6.27 -49.41
CA ARG A 19 -30.34 6.12 -47.95
C ARG A 19 -29.07 5.69 -47.23
N ALA A 20 -28.22 4.87 -47.84
CA ALA A 20 -26.93 4.48 -47.29
C ALA A 20 -25.94 5.65 -47.26
N PHE A 21 -25.92 6.51 -48.28
CA PHE A 21 -25.06 7.70 -48.27
C PHE A 21 -25.50 8.74 -47.23
N ALA A 22 -26.81 8.98 -47.08
CA ALA A 22 -27.32 9.86 -46.03
C ALA A 22 -27.09 9.27 -44.63
N ALA A 23 -27.24 7.95 -44.46
CA ALA A 23 -26.97 7.27 -43.20
C ALA A 23 -25.47 7.26 -42.87
N VAL A 24 -24.57 7.08 -43.85
CA VAL A 24 -23.11 7.13 -43.65
C VAL A 24 -22.64 8.55 -43.32
N ILE A 25 -23.19 9.59 -43.95
CA ILE A 25 -22.90 10.98 -43.57
C ILE A 25 -23.45 11.29 -42.17
N CYS A 26 -24.65 10.82 -41.83
CA CYS A 26 -25.21 10.98 -40.48
C CYS A 26 -24.41 10.18 -39.44
N TRP A 27 -23.84 9.01 -39.81
CA TRP A 27 -22.99 8.19 -38.94
C TRP A 27 -21.57 8.73 -38.80
N ILE A 28 -21.02 9.40 -39.84
CA ILE A 28 -19.74 10.12 -39.76
C ILE A 28 -19.91 11.39 -38.91
N VAL A 29 -21.04 12.09 -39.03
CA VAL A 29 -21.34 13.26 -38.19
C VAL A 29 -21.67 12.86 -36.74
N LEU A 30 -22.35 11.72 -36.51
CA LEU A 30 -22.59 11.18 -35.16
C LEU A 30 -21.37 10.47 -34.55
N SER A 31 -20.46 9.88 -35.34
CA SER A 31 -19.23 9.27 -34.81
C SER A 31 -18.18 10.32 -34.45
N GLN A 32 -18.16 11.47 -35.15
CA GLN A 32 -17.38 12.64 -34.74
C GLN A 32 -17.94 13.31 -33.47
N ALA A 33 -19.23 13.14 -33.16
CA ALA A 33 -19.83 13.68 -31.93
C ALA A 33 -19.43 12.90 -30.65
N VAL A 34 -18.90 11.68 -30.77
CA VAL A 34 -18.49 10.86 -29.61
C VAL A 34 -17.04 11.16 -29.17
N HIS A 35 -16.34 12.09 -29.83
CA HIS A 35 -14.92 12.40 -29.56
C HIS A 35 -14.63 13.84 -29.12
N ALA A 36 -15.62 14.61 -28.66
CA ALA A 36 -15.45 16.03 -28.36
C ALA A 36 -16.03 16.51 -27.02
N GLN A 37 -16.05 15.69 -25.97
CA GLN A 37 -16.37 16.22 -24.64
C GLN A 37 -15.22 17.07 -24.09
N SER A 38 -15.50 18.36 -23.88
CA SER A 38 -14.63 19.32 -23.22
C SER A 38 -14.28 18.89 -21.79
N LEU A 39 -13.20 19.44 -21.25
CA LEU A 39 -12.79 19.18 -19.86
C LEU A 39 -13.88 19.59 -18.86
N ALA A 40 -14.64 20.66 -19.17
CA ALA A 40 -15.77 21.11 -18.36
C ALA A 40 -16.91 20.09 -18.31
N GLU A 41 -17.30 19.53 -19.47
CA GLU A 41 -18.37 18.52 -19.55
C GLU A 41 -18.03 17.24 -18.77
N ARG A 42 -16.75 16.91 -18.63
CA ARG A 42 -16.27 15.76 -17.85
C ARG A 42 -16.27 16.04 -16.35
N ILE A 43 -15.98 17.27 -15.93
CA ILE A 43 -15.72 17.61 -14.51
C ILE A 43 -16.95 18.20 -13.82
N GLU A 44 -17.69 19.09 -14.46
CA GLU A 44 -18.84 19.76 -13.83
C GLU A 44 -19.90 18.80 -13.27
N PRO A 45 -20.25 17.68 -13.93
CA PRO A 45 -21.20 16.73 -13.36
C PRO A 45 -20.70 16.10 -12.06
N LEU A 46 -19.39 15.84 -11.96
CA LEU A 46 -18.76 15.32 -10.75
C LEU A 46 -18.87 16.33 -9.61
N ILE A 47 -18.60 17.61 -9.90
CA ILE A 47 -18.73 18.72 -8.94
C ILE A 47 -20.17 18.85 -8.46
N LYS A 48 -21.14 18.87 -9.38
CA LYS A 48 -22.59 19.00 -9.07
C LYS A 48 -23.11 17.83 -8.23
N GLY A 49 -22.51 16.64 -8.38
CA GLY A 49 -22.86 15.45 -7.60
C GLY A 49 -22.37 15.49 -6.15
N HIS A 50 -21.37 16.32 -5.84
CA HIS A 50 -20.77 16.36 -4.51
C HIS A 50 -21.59 17.16 -3.50
N LYS A 51 -21.68 16.67 -2.26
CA LYS A 51 -22.37 17.35 -1.15
C LYS A 51 -21.36 18.13 -0.31
N GLY A 52 -21.10 19.36 -0.73
CA GLY A 52 -20.18 20.29 -0.09
C GLY A 52 -19.76 21.40 -1.06
N THR A 53 -18.95 22.32 -0.58
CA THR A 53 -18.37 23.41 -1.38
C THR A 53 -17.12 22.90 -2.08
N VAL A 54 -17.04 23.05 -3.41
CA VAL A 54 -15.94 22.57 -4.25
C VAL A 54 -15.35 23.71 -5.07
N ALA A 55 -14.02 23.81 -5.11
CA ALA A 55 -13.27 24.65 -6.04
C ALA A 55 -12.17 23.82 -6.73
N VAL A 56 -12.03 23.97 -8.05
CA VAL A 56 -11.12 23.18 -8.87
C VAL A 56 -10.37 24.09 -9.83
N ALA A 57 -9.09 23.83 -10.05
CA ALA A 57 -8.33 24.40 -11.16
C ALA A 57 -7.41 23.33 -11.74
N ILE A 58 -7.29 23.31 -13.07
CA ILE A 58 -6.47 22.36 -13.83
C ILE A 58 -5.79 23.14 -14.95
N LYS A 59 -4.52 22.84 -15.19
CA LYS A 59 -3.75 23.39 -16.31
C LYS A 59 -2.74 22.38 -16.84
N HIS A 60 -2.78 22.11 -18.14
CA HIS A 60 -1.71 21.44 -18.85
C HIS A 60 -0.54 22.41 -19.04
N LEU A 61 0.62 22.12 -18.45
CA LEU A 61 1.71 23.09 -18.33
C LEU A 61 2.53 23.28 -19.62
N SER A 62 2.36 22.40 -20.60
CA SER A 62 3.04 22.49 -21.91
C SER A 62 2.13 22.96 -23.05
N ARG A 63 0.88 23.34 -22.75
CA ARG A 63 -0.10 23.79 -23.75
C ARG A 63 -0.58 25.20 -23.39
N ASP A 64 -0.71 26.05 -24.41
CA ASP A 64 -1.14 27.44 -24.27
C ASP A 64 -2.49 27.72 -24.96
N ASP A 65 -3.16 26.68 -25.45
CA ASP A 65 -4.51 26.80 -26.01
C ASP A 65 -5.59 26.92 -24.93
N LYS A 66 -6.75 27.45 -25.31
CA LYS A 66 -7.89 27.67 -24.39
C LYS A 66 -8.42 26.39 -23.73
N ASP A 67 -8.15 25.23 -24.34
CA ASP A 67 -8.62 23.92 -23.87
C ASP A 67 -7.57 23.25 -22.96
N ALA A 68 -6.43 23.92 -22.72
CA ALA A 68 -5.38 23.48 -21.82
C ALA A 68 -5.70 23.70 -20.33
N ALA A 69 -6.77 24.44 -20.00
CA ALA A 69 -7.08 24.80 -18.63
C ALA A 69 -8.58 24.73 -18.32
N PHE A 70 -8.89 24.48 -17.06
CA PHE A 70 -10.25 24.49 -16.51
C PHE A 70 -10.23 25.07 -15.09
N ALA A 71 -11.23 25.87 -14.75
CA ALA A 71 -11.42 26.35 -13.39
C ALA A 71 -12.91 26.40 -13.03
N TYR A 72 -13.23 25.96 -11.81
CA TYR A 72 -14.56 26.08 -11.21
C TYR A 72 -14.39 26.69 -9.83
N ARG A 73 -15.02 27.86 -9.60
CA ARG A 73 -14.80 28.70 -8.41
C ARG A 73 -13.31 28.95 -8.14
N GLY A 74 -12.55 29.14 -9.23
CA GLY A 74 -11.08 29.17 -9.25
C GLY A 74 -10.45 30.22 -8.35
N ASP A 75 -11.11 31.37 -8.21
CA ASP A 75 -10.64 32.52 -7.43
C ASP A 75 -11.29 32.64 -6.06
N GLU A 76 -12.12 31.67 -5.66
CA GLU A 76 -12.76 31.71 -4.36
C GLU A 76 -11.82 31.20 -3.26
N PRO A 77 -11.60 31.96 -2.18
CA PRO A 77 -10.77 31.51 -1.07
C PRO A 77 -11.42 30.36 -0.31
N MET A 78 -10.69 29.25 -0.20
CA MET A 78 -11.12 28.01 0.42
C MET A 78 -10.17 27.63 1.56
N PRO A 79 -10.63 26.88 2.58
CA PRO A 79 -9.76 26.33 3.59
C PRO A 79 -8.85 25.26 2.99
N THR A 80 -7.61 25.22 3.45
CA THR A 80 -6.57 24.33 2.88
C THR A 80 -6.29 23.09 3.71
N ALA A 81 -6.61 23.11 5.01
CA ALA A 81 -6.02 22.19 5.98
C ALA A 81 -4.48 22.13 5.79
N SER A 82 -3.89 20.93 5.68
CA SER A 82 -2.43 20.77 5.54
C SER A 82 -1.87 21.11 4.15
N LEU A 83 -2.70 21.36 3.13
CA LEU A 83 -2.22 21.75 1.80
C LEU A 83 -1.39 23.06 1.85
N ILE A 84 -1.66 23.94 2.81
CA ILE A 84 -0.90 25.19 2.98
C ILE A 84 0.60 24.99 3.27
N LYS A 85 1.00 23.79 3.70
CA LYS A 85 2.40 23.43 3.93
C LYS A 85 3.25 23.56 2.65
N LEU A 86 2.63 23.53 1.47
CA LEU A 86 3.30 23.84 0.20
C LEU A 86 3.87 25.27 0.18
N ALA A 87 3.12 26.27 0.68
CA ALA A 87 3.61 27.64 0.78
C ALA A 87 4.74 27.78 1.82
N VAL A 88 4.65 27.03 2.93
CA VAL A 88 5.69 26.97 3.97
C VAL A 88 6.99 26.41 3.39
N MET A 89 6.92 25.34 2.60
CA MET A 89 8.07 24.77 1.90
C MET A 89 8.70 25.80 0.94
N VAL A 90 7.88 26.46 0.11
CA VAL A 90 8.35 27.49 -0.82
C VAL A 90 9.12 28.59 -0.11
N GLU A 91 8.56 29.10 0.99
CA GLU A 91 9.21 30.15 1.77
C GLU A 91 10.52 29.67 2.41
N THR A 92 10.56 28.43 2.88
CA THR A 92 11.78 27.85 3.45
C THR A 92 12.92 27.80 2.43
N TYR A 93 12.64 27.34 1.21
CA TYR A 93 13.64 27.30 0.14
C TYR A 93 14.05 28.70 -0.32
N ARG A 94 13.11 29.66 -0.37
CA ARG A 94 13.44 31.06 -0.70
C ARG A 94 14.37 31.67 0.35
N GLN A 95 14.07 31.50 1.64
CA GLN A 95 14.95 31.99 2.72
C GLN A 95 16.31 31.27 2.74
N ALA A 96 16.36 29.99 2.36
CA ALA A 96 17.61 29.26 2.25
C ALA A 96 18.52 29.81 1.15
N GLU A 97 17.96 30.12 -0.02
CA GLU A 97 18.69 30.75 -1.13
C GLU A 97 19.17 32.17 -0.74
N GLU A 98 18.36 32.91 0.02
CA GLU A 98 18.73 34.20 0.62
C GLU A 98 19.69 34.09 1.81
N LYS A 99 20.12 32.87 2.17
CA LYS A 99 20.99 32.57 3.32
C LYS A 99 20.46 33.06 4.67
N LYS A 100 19.15 33.22 4.80
CA LYS A 100 18.46 33.57 6.06
C LYS A 100 18.23 32.35 6.94
N VAL A 101 18.06 31.18 6.32
CA VAL A 101 18.03 29.89 7.00
C VAL A 101 19.01 28.94 6.34
N ASP A 102 19.51 27.97 7.09
CA ASP A 102 20.33 26.88 6.56
C ASP A 102 19.52 25.58 6.61
N LEU A 103 19.33 24.96 5.44
CA LEU A 103 18.62 23.69 5.31
C LEU A 103 19.35 22.53 6.02
N ALA A 104 20.66 22.62 6.18
CA ALA A 104 21.46 21.64 6.91
C ALA A 104 21.48 21.89 8.43
N LYS A 105 20.94 23.03 8.90
CA LYS A 105 20.88 23.37 10.32
C LYS A 105 20.16 22.28 11.08
N SER A 106 20.82 21.78 12.12
CA SER A 106 20.23 20.85 13.08
C SER A 106 19.20 21.57 13.96
N ILE A 107 17.99 21.01 14.01
CA ILE A 107 16.88 21.41 14.88
C ILE A 107 16.71 20.30 15.90
N THR A 108 16.65 20.66 17.18
CA THR A 108 16.37 19.69 18.25
C THR A 108 14.88 19.73 18.58
N LEU A 109 14.23 18.58 18.54
CA LEU A 109 12.84 18.40 18.94
C LEU A 109 12.74 18.52 20.47
N ALA A 110 12.06 19.55 20.98
CA ALA A 110 11.70 19.63 22.39
C ALA A 110 10.36 18.94 22.65
N GLU A 111 10.11 18.55 23.90
CA GLU A 111 8.83 17.93 24.26
C GLU A 111 7.65 18.88 24.02
N ASN A 112 7.86 20.17 24.29
CA ASN A 112 6.87 21.21 24.04
C ASN A 112 6.64 21.52 22.55
N ASP A 113 7.43 20.98 21.63
CA ASP A 113 7.20 21.17 20.19
C ASP A 113 6.15 20.20 19.64
N LYS A 114 6.01 19.04 20.29
CA LYS A 114 5.14 17.95 19.84
C LYS A 114 3.68 18.35 19.88
N VAL A 115 3.01 18.21 18.74
CA VAL A 115 1.57 18.42 18.58
C VAL A 115 0.88 17.18 18.00
N PRO A 116 -0.41 16.95 18.30
CA PRO A 116 -1.13 15.76 17.84
C PRO A 116 -1.43 15.79 16.33
N GLY A 117 -2.12 14.75 15.85
CA GLY A 117 -2.55 14.61 14.46
C GLY A 117 -1.50 13.92 13.57
N SER A 118 -1.56 14.21 12.27
CA SER A 118 -0.67 13.59 11.27
C SER A 118 0.80 13.90 11.52
N GLY A 119 1.66 12.90 11.31
CA GLY A 119 3.10 13.01 11.45
C GLY A 119 3.71 11.77 12.10
N ILE A 120 5.04 11.73 12.09
CA ILE A 120 5.83 10.68 12.73
C ILE A 120 6.61 11.21 13.94
N LEU A 121 6.94 12.51 13.99
CA LEU A 121 7.76 13.08 15.06
C LEU A 121 7.12 12.93 16.45
N THR A 122 5.84 13.28 16.58
CA THR A 122 5.13 13.15 17.87
C THR A 122 4.97 11.69 18.33
N PRO A 123 4.43 10.76 17.50
CA PRO A 123 4.18 9.40 17.96
C PRO A 123 5.42 8.50 18.02
N HIS A 124 6.51 8.83 17.34
CA HIS A 124 7.64 7.90 17.15
C HIS A 124 9.00 8.43 17.59
N PHE A 125 9.12 9.71 17.96
CA PHE A 125 10.40 10.30 18.37
C PHE A 125 10.32 10.99 19.73
N SER A 126 11.38 10.81 20.52
CA SER A 126 11.52 11.42 21.84
C SER A 126 12.09 12.83 21.74
N ALA A 127 11.78 13.68 22.73
CA ALA A 127 12.47 14.96 22.87
C ALA A 127 14.00 14.75 23.00
N GLY A 128 14.77 15.69 22.48
CA GLY A 128 16.23 15.59 22.35
C GLY A 128 16.71 15.02 21.03
N MET A 129 15.82 14.43 20.21
CA MET A 129 16.14 14.04 18.83
C MET A 129 16.48 15.28 17.99
N SER A 130 17.50 15.18 17.16
CA SER A 130 17.85 16.24 16.21
C SER A 130 17.60 15.80 14.77
N LEU A 131 17.14 16.74 13.94
CA LEU A 131 16.96 16.57 12.50
C LEU A 131 17.35 17.84 11.76
N SER A 132 17.74 17.73 10.50
CA SER A 132 18.01 18.94 9.70
C SER A 132 16.70 19.68 9.37
N LEU A 133 16.77 20.99 9.13
CA LEU A 133 15.63 21.76 8.62
C LEU A 133 15.08 21.16 7.32
N ARG A 134 15.96 20.62 6.45
CA ARG A 134 15.56 19.89 5.24
C ARG A 134 14.73 18.65 5.55
N ASP A 135 15.10 17.88 6.56
CA ASP A 135 14.34 16.70 6.97
C ASP A 135 13.00 17.11 7.60
N ALA A 136 12.96 18.20 8.37
CA ALA A 136 11.70 18.74 8.87
C ALA A 136 10.75 19.13 7.71
N VAL A 137 11.27 19.77 6.66
CA VAL A 137 10.49 20.03 5.42
C VAL A 137 10.04 18.73 4.76
N ARG A 138 10.92 17.71 4.67
CA ARG A 138 10.58 16.40 4.11
C ARG A 138 9.42 15.74 4.86
N LEU A 139 9.47 15.69 6.18
CA LEU A 139 8.43 15.10 7.03
C LEU A 139 7.12 15.89 6.94
N MET A 140 7.22 17.22 6.90
CA MET A 140 6.08 18.13 6.69
C MET A 140 5.36 17.85 5.36
N MET A 141 6.09 17.52 4.30
CA MET A 141 5.52 17.29 2.97
C MET A 141 5.04 15.85 2.79
N VAL A 142 5.85 14.85 3.16
CA VAL A 142 5.59 13.42 2.91
C VAL A 142 4.50 12.86 3.83
N TYR A 143 4.63 13.07 5.14
CA TYR A 143 3.71 12.53 6.15
C TYR A 143 2.70 13.57 6.64
N SER A 144 2.75 14.77 6.07
CA SER A 144 1.95 15.90 6.56
C SER A 144 2.21 16.19 8.04
N ASP A 145 3.45 16.02 8.51
CA ASP A 145 3.79 16.08 9.94
C ASP A 145 3.53 17.45 10.56
N ASN A 146 2.70 17.50 11.59
CA ASN A 146 2.27 18.74 12.25
C ASN A 146 3.37 19.35 13.15
N THR A 147 4.15 18.51 13.81
CA THR A 147 5.28 18.94 14.64
C THR A 147 6.39 19.50 13.77
N ALA A 148 6.73 18.79 12.68
CA ALA A 148 7.70 19.28 11.71
C ALA A 148 7.26 20.61 11.08
N THR A 149 5.96 20.78 10.82
CA THR A 149 5.42 22.05 10.32
C THR A 149 5.73 23.21 11.28
N ASN A 150 5.50 23.00 12.59
CA ASN A 150 5.77 24.03 13.59
C ASN A 150 7.28 24.32 13.70
N LEU A 151 8.12 23.29 13.71
CA LEU A 151 9.58 23.45 13.72
C LEU A 151 10.09 24.25 12.52
N VAL A 152 9.53 24.02 11.32
CA VAL A 152 9.86 24.80 10.12
C VAL A 152 9.40 26.25 10.27
N LEU A 153 8.17 26.47 10.73
CA LEU A 153 7.62 27.82 10.97
C LEU A 153 8.43 28.60 12.01
N ASP A 154 9.02 27.92 13.00
CA ASP A 154 9.92 28.52 13.98
C ASP A 154 11.22 29.03 13.35
N GLN A 155 11.71 28.40 12.28
CA GLN A 155 12.90 28.88 11.59
C GLN A 155 12.61 30.05 10.64
N ILE A 156 11.49 30.01 9.92
CA ILE A 156 11.22 30.97 8.83
C ILE A 156 10.32 32.14 9.26
N GLY A 157 9.64 32.02 10.40
CA GLY A 157 8.63 32.96 10.88
C GLY A 157 7.29 32.84 10.14
N LEU A 158 6.17 32.82 10.87
CA LEU A 158 4.83 32.57 10.29
C LEU A 158 4.43 33.56 9.17
N LYS A 159 4.64 34.86 9.40
CA LYS A 159 4.19 35.95 8.50
C LYS A 159 4.97 36.01 7.18
N SER A 160 6.21 35.55 7.16
CA SER A 160 7.07 35.59 5.97
C SER A 160 6.46 34.79 4.80
N THR A 161 5.78 33.69 5.12
CA THR A 161 5.04 32.89 4.14
C THR A 161 4.02 33.71 3.37
N ALA A 162 3.20 34.52 4.06
CA ALA A 162 2.17 35.33 3.41
C ALA A 162 2.78 36.47 2.59
N ASP A 163 3.83 37.11 3.10
CA ASP A 163 4.54 38.18 2.39
C ASP A 163 5.17 37.66 1.08
N SER A 164 5.66 36.42 1.07
CA SER A 164 6.22 35.78 -0.12
C SER A 164 5.17 35.31 -1.13
N MET A 165 4.06 34.75 -0.65
CA MET A 165 2.95 34.38 -1.53
C MET A 165 2.36 35.62 -2.23
N GLU A 166 2.24 36.74 -1.50
CA GLU A 166 1.78 38.01 -2.07
C GLU A 166 2.74 38.53 -3.16
N LYS A 167 4.05 38.49 -2.95
CA LYS A 167 5.06 38.85 -3.96
C LYS A 167 5.03 37.96 -5.21
N LEU A 168 4.63 36.69 -5.06
CA LEU A 168 4.48 35.76 -6.17
C LEU A 168 3.13 35.91 -6.91
N GLY A 169 2.26 36.81 -6.43
CA GLY A 169 0.93 37.04 -7.01
C GLY A 169 -0.17 36.15 -6.44
N PHE A 170 0.03 35.58 -5.25
CA PHE A 170 -0.88 34.64 -4.58
C PHE A 170 -1.39 35.17 -3.22
N PRO A 171 -2.09 36.32 -3.18
CA PRO A 171 -2.45 36.99 -1.93
C PRO A 171 -3.46 36.23 -1.06
N ASN A 172 -4.16 35.21 -1.55
CA ASN A 172 -5.09 34.42 -0.73
C ASN A 172 -4.44 33.20 -0.08
N THR A 173 -3.25 32.82 -0.54
CA THR A 173 -2.46 31.69 -0.05
C THR A 173 -1.73 32.10 1.24
N LYS A 174 -2.37 31.85 2.39
CA LYS A 174 -1.88 32.26 3.70
C LYS A 174 -1.99 31.12 4.70
N ILE A 175 -0.88 30.80 5.37
CA ILE A 175 -0.91 30.06 6.63
C ILE A 175 -1.28 31.05 7.73
N HIS A 176 -2.24 30.67 8.56
CA HIS A 176 -2.81 31.58 9.54
C HIS A 176 -2.13 31.48 10.90
N ALA A 177 -1.83 30.26 11.36
CA ALA A 177 -1.30 29.98 12.68
C ALA A 177 -0.35 28.77 12.63
N LYS A 178 0.39 28.55 13.72
CA LYS A 178 1.04 27.26 13.97
C LYS A 178 -0.01 26.16 14.18
N VAL A 179 0.32 24.94 13.77
CA VAL A 179 -0.58 23.79 13.85
C VAL A 179 -0.89 23.47 15.31
N PHE A 180 -2.19 23.27 15.63
CA PHE A 180 -2.72 23.11 16.99
C PHE A 180 -2.46 24.29 17.96
N ARG A 181 -2.04 25.44 17.46
CA ARG A 181 -1.68 26.63 18.25
C ARG A 181 -2.35 27.88 17.70
N ARG A 182 -3.68 27.89 17.69
CA ARG A 182 -4.49 28.92 17.01
C ARG A 182 -4.27 30.32 17.58
N GLU A 183 -3.90 30.43 18.84
CA GLU A 183 -3.50 31.66 19.53
C GLU A 183 -2.29 32.36 18.88
N THR A 184 -1.48 31.64 18.10
CA THR A 184 -0.34 32.20 17.36
C THR A 184 -0.74 32.87 16.03
N SER A 185 -2.04 33.00 15.75
CA SER A 185 -2.52 33.41 14.43
C SER A 185 -2.08 34.83 14.05
N ALA A 186 -1.41 34.96 12.90
CA ALA A 186 -1.14 36.24 12.26
C ALA A 186 -2.37 36.82 11.54
N PHE A 187 -3.42 36.00 11.35
CA PHE A 187 -4.65 36.39 10.67
C PHE A 187 -5.89 35.87 11.44
N PRO A 188 -6.24 36.44 12.60
CA PRO A 188 -7.28 35.88 13.49
C PRO A 188 -8.63 35.67 12.81
N GLU A 189 -9.12 36.65 12.04
CA GLU A 189 -10.39 36.56 11.33
C GLU A 189 -10.37 35.49 10.22
N ARG A 190 -9.27 35.39 9.46
CA ARG A 190 -9.12 34.33 8.45
C ARG A 190 -8.98 32.96 9.10
N SER A 191 -8.27 32.87 10.21
CA SER A 191 -8.14 31.63 10.98
C SER A 191 -9.48 31.16 11.51
N LYS A 192 -10.36 32.08 11.93
CA LYS A 192 -11.74 31.78 12.32
C LYS A 192 -12.58 31.26 11.17
N LYS A 193 -12.42 31.83 9.98
CA LYS A 193 -13.18 31.44 8.80
C LYS A 193 -12.68 30.14 8.15
N PHE A 194 -11.37 29.97 8.04
CA PHE A 194 -10.75 28.94 7.18
C PHE A 194 -9.85 27.95 7.92
N GLY A 195 -9.66 28.12 9.24
CA GLY A 195 -8.77 27.26 10.02
C GLY A 195 -7.29 27.55 9.77
N LEU A 196 -6.49 26.49 9.60
CA LEU A 196 -5.02 26.55 9.56
C LEU A 196 -4.48 27.45 8.45
N GLY A 197 -5.14 27.47 7.29
CA GLY A 197 -4.71 28.29 6.16
C GLY A 197 -5.78 28.36 5.08
N SER A 198 -5.63 29.29 4.15
CA SER A 198 -6.51 29.48 3.00
C SER A 198 -5.71 29.61 1.71
N THR A 199 -6.35 29.33 0.57
CA THR A 199 -5.83 29.58 -0.79
C THR A 199 -7.01 29.63 -1.77
N THR A 200 -6.76 29.91 -3.05
CA THR A 200 -7.71 29.61 -4.15
C THR A 200 -7.13 28.48 -5.00
N SER A 201 -7.98 27.75 -5.75
CA SER A 201 -7.45 26.69 -6.61
C SER A 201 -6.59 27.25 -7.75
N ASN A 202 -6.91 28.44 -8.27
CA ASN A 202 -6.09 29.15 -9.26
C ASN A 202 -4.72 29.53 -8.73
N GLU A 203 -4.63 30.08 -7.51
CA GLU A 203 -3.34 30.42 -6.90
C GLU A 203 -2.47 29.18 -6.69
N MET A 204 -3.05 28.08 -6.22
CA MET A 204 -2.29 26.84 -6.00
C MET A 204 -1.80 26.22 -7.31
N VAL A 205 -2.62 26.18 -8.37
CA VAL A 205 -2.17 25.75 -9.71
C VAL A 205 -1.12 26.69 -10.28
N GLY A 206 -1.27 28.00 -10.09
CA GLY A 206 -0.28 29.00 -10.48
C GLY A 206 1.07 28.80 -9.77
N LEU A 207 1.05 28.51 -8.47
CA LEU A 207 2.24 28.22 -7.69
C LEU A 207 2.93 26.94 -8.16
N LEU A 208 2.17 25.85 -8.36
CA LEU A 208 2.67 24.59 -8.91
C LEU A 208 3.27 24.78 -10.31
N ALA A 209 2.63 25.57 -11.17
CA ALA A 209 3.16 25.91 -12.49
C ALA A 209 4.50 26.66 -12.40
N LYS A 210 4.63 27.63 -11.49
CA LYS A 210 5.90 28.34 -11.26
C LYS A 210 6.97 27.42 -10.67
N ILE A 211 6.64 26.51 -9.75
CA ILE A 211 7.59 25.52 -9.20
C ILE A 211 8.09 24.62 -10.33
N HIS A 212 7.18 24.04 -11.10
CA HIS A 212 7.51 23.18 -12.24
C HIS A 212 8.37 23.92 -13.27
N GLY A 213 7.98 25.15 -13.62
CA GLY A 213 8.68 26.02 -14.55
C GLY A 213 9.97 26.65 -14.03
N LYS A 214 10.41 26.32 -12.79
CA LYS A 214 11.66 26.83 -12.17
C LYS A 214 11.69 28.33 -11.93
N GLN A 215 10.54 28.92 -11.58
CA GLN A 215 10.34 30.38 -11.49
C GLN A 215 10.13 30.91 -10.06
N VAL A 216 10.15 30.05 -9.04
CA VAL A 216 9.85 30.48 -7.65
C VAL A 216 11.11 30.85 -6.87
N VAL A 217 12.20 30.09 -7.06
CA VAL A 217 13.52 30.34 -6.45
C VAL A 217 14.59 30.00 -7.51
N SER A 218 15.61 29.20 -7.20
CA SER A 218 16.54 28.63 -8.17
C SER A 218 15.98 27.34 -8.79
N ALA A 219 16.49 26.95 -9.96
CA ALA A 219 16.07 25.71 -10.61
C ALA A 219 16.31 24.46 -9.73
N ALA A 220 17.44 24.43 -9.02
CA ALA A 220 17.78 23.37 -8.08
C ALA A 220 16.82 23.33 -6.88
N ALA A 221 16.49 24.49 -6.30
CA ALA A 221 15.49 24.56 -5.22
C ALA A 221 14.10 24.09 -5.70
N CYS A 222 13.69 24.48 -6.91
CA CYS A 222 12.44 24.02 -7.49
C CYS A 222 12.39 22.51 -7.76
N GLU A 223 13.47 21.89 -8.24
CA GLU A 223 13.54 20.42 -8.32
C GLU A 223 13.46 19.77 -6.94
N ALA A 224 14.20 20.27 -5.94
CA ALA A 224 14.12 19.73 -4.59
C ALA A 224 12.70 19.82 -3.99
N MET A 225 11.96 20.90 -4.29
CA MET A 225 10.55 21.03 -3.92
C MET A 225 9.66 19.99 -4.63
N LEU A 226 9.88 19.73 -5.92
CA LEU A 226 9.17 18.66 -6.63
C LEU A 226 9.49 17.27 -6.07
N ASP A 227 10.73 17.02 -5.65
CA ASP A 227 11.11 15.74 -5.05
C ASP A 227 10.44 15.48 -3.71
N HIS A 228 10.16 16.53 -2.92
CA HIS A 228 9.30 16.43 -1.73
C HIS A 228 7.87 16.07 -2.09
N LEU A 229 7.31 16.71 -3.12
CA LEU A 229 5.95 16.46 -3.59
C LEU A 229 5.77 15.05 -4.20
N ARG A 230 6.75 14.55 -4.96
CA ARG A 230 6.76 13.18 -5.54
C ARG A 230 6.79 12.09 -4.48
N ALA A 231 7.29 12.43 -3.31
CA ALA A 231 7.43 11.51 -2.20
C ALA A 231 6.24 11.52 -1.24
N CYS A 232 5.22 12.34 -1.48
CA CYS A 232 3.96 12.24 -0.78
C CYS A 232 3.43 10.80 -0.87
N ASP A 233 3.15 10.20 0.29
CA ASP A 233 2.78 8.79 0.40
C ASP A 233 1.25 8.57 0.34
N ASP A 234 0.48 9.66 0.43
CA ASP A 234 -0.98 9.60 0.37
C ASP A 234 -1.45 9.34 -1.07
N ARG A 235 -1.89 8.10 -1.35
CA ARG A 235 -2.40 7.69 -2.67
C ARG A 235 -3.92 7.75 -2.79
N THR A 236 -4.62 8.36 -1.83
CA THR A 236 -6.06 8.15 -1.62
C THR A 236 -6.96 9.19 -2.30
N MET A 237 -6.39 10.25 -2.90
CA MET A 237 -7.14 11.30 -3.62
C MET A 237 -6.66 11.43 -5.07
N LEU A 238 -5.86 12.43 -5.46
CA LEU A 238 -5.47 12.61 -6.87
C LEU A 238 -4.86 11.35 -7.52
N PRO A 239 -3.97 10.58 -6.84
CA PRO A 239 -3.36 9.40 -7.44
C PRO A 239 -4.30 8.18 -7.58
N ALA A 240 -5.42 8.14 -6.85
CA ALA A 240 -6.13 6.89 -6.55
C ALA A 240 -6.73 6.17 -7.79
N LEU A 241 -7.08 6.91 -8.83
CA LEU A 241 -7.70 6.38 -10.06
C LEU A 241 -6.84 6.56 -11.32
N LEU A 242 -5.60 7.05 -11.15
CA LEU A 242 -4.68 7.20 -12.28
C LEU A 242 -4.10 5.84 -12.69
N PRO A 243 -3.73 5.65 -13.96
CA PRO A 243 -3.11 4.41 -14.42
C PRO A 243 -1.81 4.07 -13.68
N ASP A 244 -1.51 2.77 -13.59
CA ASP A 244 -0.27 2.28 -12.97
C ASP A 244 0.97 2.91 -13.61
N GLY A 245 1.90 3.33 -12.76
CA GLY A 245 3.15 3.98 -13.16
C GLY A 245 3.04 5.48 -13.42
N VAL A 246 1.84 6.07 -13.44
CA VAL A 246 1.67 7.53 -13.47
C VAL A 246 2.08 8.10 -12.11
N LYS A 247 3.04 9.02 -12.13
CA LYS A 247 3.52 9.69 -10.92
C LYS A 247 2.76 10.99 -10.70
N VAL A 248 2.55 11.32 -9.43
CA VAL A 248 1.96 12.58 -9.03
C VAL A 248 2.86 13.23 -7.98
N ALA A 249 3.31 14.45 -8.26
CA ALA A 249 4.02 15.29 -7.31
C ALA A 249 2.99 16.19 -6.61
N HIS A 250 2.50 15.81 -5.42
CA HIS A 250 1.35 16.47 -4.79
C HIS A 250 1.47 16.64 -3.27
N LYS A 251 0.50 17.35 -2.70
CA LYS A 251 0.33 17.50 -1.26
C LYS A 251 -1.16 17.50 -0.89
N THR A 252 -1.53 16.63 0.04
CA THR A 252 -2.89 16.56 0.57
C THR A 252 -3.13 17.46 1.79
N GLY A 253 -4.39 17.72 2.10
CA GLY A 253 -4.85 18.34 3.34
C GLY A 253 -6.21 17.80 3.76
N ALA A 254 -6.36 17.51 5.06
CA ALA A 254 -7.62 17.01 5.59
C ALA A 254 -7.87 17.49 7.03
N VAL A 255 -9.11 17.88 7.30
CA VAL A 255 -9.76 17.97 8.62
C VAL A 255 -11.21 17.57 8.42
N SER A 256 -11.99 17.19 9.44
CA SER A 256 -13.29 16.51 9.29
C SER A 256 -14.15 16.96 8.07
N ALA A 257 -14.51 18.25 7.97
CA ALA A 257 -15.34 18.79 6.88
C ALA A 257 -14.60 19.24 5.60
N ILE A 258 -13.28 19.03 5.50
CA ILE A 258 -12.41 19.55 4.44
C ILE A 258 -11.51 18.43 3.90
N ARG A 259 -11.42 18.31 2.57
CA ARG A 259 -10.41 17.49 1.89
C ARG A 259 -9.82 18.29 0.73
N THR A 260 -8.52 18.35 0.63
CA THR A 260 -7.79 19.13 -0.36
C THR A 260 -6.63 18.32 -0.90
N ASP A 261 -6.34 18.50 -2.18
CA ASP A 261 -5.14 17.92 -2.80
C ASP A 261 -4.75 18.78 -4.00
N ALA A 262 -3.46 19.04 -4.14
CA ALA A 262 -2.93 19.78 -5.29
C ALA A 262 -1.55 19.25 -5.67
N GLY A 263 -1.28 19.16 -6.96
CA GLY A 263 -0.02 18.65 -7.47
C GLY A 263 0.13 18.70 -8.98
N VAL A 264 1.20 18.09 -9.46
CA VAL A 264 1.51 17.90 -10.88
C VAL A 264 1.44 16.41 -11.20
N ILE A 265 0.56 16.04 -12.12
CA ILE A 265 0.49 14.69 -12.70
C ILE A 265 1.51 14.60 -13.84
N GLU A 266 2.44 13.66 -13.75
CA GLU A 266 3.46 13.39 -14.77
C GLU A 266 2.87 12.47 -15.85
N SER A 267 2.30 13.06 -16.91
CA SER A 267 1.70 12.33 -18.03
C SER A 267 2.58 12.31 -19.27
N ARG A 268 2.34 11.36 -20.18
CA ARG A 268 3.07 11.26 -21.45
C ARG A 268 2.77 12.44 -22.38
N ALA A 269 1.56 12.98 -22.34
CA ALA A 269 1.18 14.19 -23.07
C ALA A 269 1.81 15.47 -22.51
N GLY A 270 2.38 15.40 -21.31
CA GLY A 270 2.98 16.53 -20.60
C GLY A 270 2.46 16.66 -19.16
N PRO A 271 3.08 17.53 -18.36
CA PRO A 271 2.72 17.73 -16.97
C PRO A 271 1.38 18.47 -16.83
N ILE A 272 0.50 17.96 -15.96
CA ILE A 272 -0.82 18.54 -15.67
C ILE A 272 -0.83 19.02 -14.22
N ALA A 273 -0.88 20.34 -13.99
CA ALA A 273 -1.10 20.90 -12.67
C ALA A 273 -2.59 20.86 -12.33
N ILE A 274 -2.93 20.43 -11.12
CA ILE A 274 -4.30 20.27 -10.65
C ILE A 274 -4.40 20.67 -9.17
N CYS A 275 -5.49 21.33 -8.80
CA CYS A 275 -5.86 21.62 -7.43
C CYS A 275 -7.36 21.35 -7.24
N VAL A 276 -7.70 20.51 -6.26
CA VAL A 276 -9.08 20.22 -5.86
C VAL A 276 -9.24 20.57 -4.38
N LEU A 277 -10.11 21.55 -4.10
CA LEU A 277 -10.41 22.04 -2.76
C LEU A 277 -11.87 21.71 -2.44
N THR A 278 -12.10 21.02 -1.33
CA THR A 278 -13.45 20.77 -0.82
C THR A 278 -13.59 21.22 0.62
N ALA A 279 -14.74 21.79 0.95
CA ALA A 279 -15.09 22.26 2.28
C ALA A 279 -16.57 22.00 2.55
N GLU A 280 -16.99 22.07 3.82
CA GLU A 280 -18.39 21.85 4.21
C GLU A 280 -18.92 20.50 3.71
N ASN A 281 -18.03 19.51 3.63
CA ASN A 281 -18.37 18.18 3.15
C ASN A 281 -19.38 17.53 4.10
N SER A 282 -20.48 17.01 3.54
CA SER A 282 -21.42 16.21 4.31
C SER A 282 -20.77 14.91 4.79
N ASP A 283 -19.95 14.28 3.95
CA ASP A 283 -19.13 13.13 4.34
C ASP A 283 -17.83 13.57 5.00
N GLN A 284 -17.77 13.40 6.33
CA GLN A 284 -16.63 13.76 7.16
C GLN A 284 -15.80 12.56 7.62
N ARG A 285 -16.13 11.34 7.15
CA ARG A 285 -15.47 10.09 7.56
C ARG A 285 -13.99 10.10 7.16
N TRP A 286 -13.16 9.45 7.98
CA TRP A 286 -11.72 9.26 7.73
C TRP A 286 -11.44 7.91 7.08
N THR A 287 -12.12 7.65 5.96
CA THR A 287 -11.97 6.43 5.14
C THR A 287 -11.51 6.78 3.73
N ASP A 288 -10.98 5.81 3.00
CA ASP A 288 -10.46 6.03 1.64
C ASP A 288 -11.57 6.21 0.60
N ASP A 289 -12.76 5.70 0.88
CA ASP A 289 -13.97 5.89 0.08
C ASP A 289 -14.70 7.22 0.39
N ASN A 290 -14.12 8.11 1.21
CA ASN A 290 -14.70 9.41 1.51
C ASN A 290 -15.08 10.18 0.23
N ALA A 291 -16.31 10.70 0.17
CA ALA A 291 -16.88 11.28 -1.05
C ALA A 291 -16.00 12.38 -1.68
N ALA A 292 -15.34 13.22 -0.87
CA ALA A 292 -14.47 14.28 -1.38
C ALA A 292 -13.13 13.75 -1.91
N LYS A 293 -12.58 12.68 -1.31
CA LYS A 293 -11.38 11.99 -1.84
C LYS A 293 -11.69 11.34 -3.19
N VAL A 294 -12.82 10.63 -3.27
CA VAL A 294 -13.32 9.99 -4.50
C VAL A 294 -13.58 11.03 -5.59
N LEU A 295 -14.16 12.19 -5.23
CA LEU A 295 -14.33 13.30 -6.16
C LEU A 295 -12.97 13.76 -6.72
N GLY A 296 -11.98 14.02 -5.87
CA GLY A 296 -10.65 14.42 -6.30
C GLY A 296 -9.99 13.41 -7.23
N ALA A 297 -10.12 12.11 -6.92
CA ALA A 297 -9.61 11.03 -7.75
C ALA A 297 -10.28 10.98 -9.14
N LYS A 298 -11.62 11.13 -9.18
CA LYS A 298 -12.38 11.15 -10.45
C LYS A 298 -12.04 12.37 -11.31
N ILE A 299 -11.86 13.53 -10.69
CA ILE A 299 -11.43 14.76 -11.39
C ILE A 299 -10.02 14.58 -11.96
N ALA A 300 -9.09 14.02 -11.18
CA ALA A 300 -7.73 13.74 -11.64
C ALA A 300 -7.73 12.76 -12.83
N ARG A 301 -8.52 11.69 -12.75
CA ARG A 301 -8.67 10.72 -13.85
C ARG A 301 -9.29 11.36 -15.09
N ALA A 302 -10.35 12.13 -14.94
CA ALA A 302 -10.99 12.84 -16.04
C ALA A 302 -10.03 13.82 -16.73
N ALA A 303 -9.21 14.54 -15.96
CA ALA A 303 -8.17 15.42 -16.49
C ALA A 303 -7.09 14.64 -17.24
N TYR A 304 -6.60 13.54 -16.66
CA TYR A 304 -5.59 12.69 -17.28
C TYR A 304 -6.08 12.12 -18.63
N ASP A 305 -7.28 11.51 -18.65
CA ASP A 305 -7.84 10.92 -19.87
C ASP A 305 -8.12 11.96 -20.95
N TYR A 306 -8.55 13.16 -20.57
CA TYR A 306 -8.78 14.26 -21.50
C TYR A 306 -7.50 14.67 -22.24
N PHE A 307 -6.37 14.75 -21.51
CA PHE A 307 -5.08 15.09 -22.11
C PHE A 307 -4.35 13.88 -22.73
N ASN A 308 -4.79 12.65 -22.47
CA ASN A 308 -4.17 11.41 -22.97
C ASN A 308 -5.20 10.51 -23.70
N PRO A 309 -5.86 10.94 -24.80
CA PRO A 309 -7.04 10.27 -25.38
C PRO A 309 -6.80 8.85 -25.93
N GLU A 310 -5.55 8.45 -26.23
CA GLU A 310 -5.24 7.06 -26.64
C GLU A 310 -5.54 6.02 -25.54
N SER A 311 -5.69 6.42 -24.28
CA SER A 311 -6.11 5.53 -23.19
C SER A 311 -7.63 5.29 -23.11
N ALA A 312 -8.45 5.99 -23.90
CA ALA A 312 -9.92 5.96 -23.81
C ALA A 312 -10.61 4.96 -24.75
N ASN A 313 -9.88 4.26 -25.63
CA ASN A 313 -10.45 3.41 -26.70
C ASN A 313 -10.68 1.93 -26.33
N HIS A 314 -10.45 1.54 -25.08
CA HIS A 314 -10.83 0.24 -24.55
C HIS A 314 -11.94 0.43 -23.52
N GLU A 315 -13.24 0.33 -23.88
CA GLU A 315 -14.36 -0.05 -22.98
C GLU A 315 -15.77 0.31 -23.56
N ARG A 316 -16.53 -0.70 -24.01
CA ARG A 316 -18.02 -0.72 -23.96
C ARG A 316 -18.49 -2.14 -23.61
N GLY A 317 -19.33 -2.28 -22.58
CA GLY A 317 -20.03 -3.53 -22.21
C GLY A 317 -21.55 -3.49 -22.47
N PRO A 318 -22.26 -4.64 -22.49
CA PRO A 318 -23.68 -4.74 -22.90
C PRO A 318 -24.71 -4.55 -21.77
N ALA A 319 -26.00 -4.40 -22.16
CA ALA A 319 -27.15 -3.94 -21.36
C ALA A 319 -27.98 -5.05 -20.66
N ALA A 320 -28.87 -4.62 -19.76
CA ALA A 320 -29.58 -5.33 -18.69
C ALA A 320 -30.63 -6.40 -19.05
N GLY A 321 -30.75 -7.41 -18.17
CA GLY A 321 -31.96 -8.25 -17.97
C GLY A 321 -31.68 -9.67 -17.45
N ASP A 322 -31.77 -9.92 -16.14
CA ASP A 322 -32.29 -11.16 -15.53
C ASP A 322 -32.34 -11.08 -13.98
N ALA A 323 -33.23 -11.89 -13.38
CA ALA A 323 -33.71 -11.78 -12.00
C ALA A 323 -32.62 -11.65 -10.92
N ALA A 324 -32.88 -10.80 -9.93
CA ALA A 324 -31.92 -10.43 -8.89
C ALA A 324 -31.48 -11.65 -8.03
N LEU A 325 -30.16 -11.84 -7.84
CA LEU A 325 -29.62 -12.95 -7.02
C LEU A 325 -29.73 -12.63 -5.53
N LYS A 326 -29.93 -13.64 -4.67
CA LYS A 326 -29.98 -13.48 -3.21
C LYS A 326 -29.57 -14.77 -2.50
N ARG A 327 -29.43 -14.73 -1.17
CA ARG A 327 -29.08 -15.91 -0.37
C ARG A 327 -29.97 -17.12 -0.68
N GLY A 328 -29.34 -18.27 -0.90
CA GLY A 328 -29.97 -19.51 -1.35
C GLY A 328 -29.99 -19.70 -2.88
N ALA A 329 -29.56 -18.71 -3.66
CA ALA A 329 -29.31 -18.88 -5.10
C ALA A 329 -28.01 -19.68 -5.33
N SER A 330 -27.96 -20.46 -6.41
CA SER A 330 -26.77 -21.22 -6.80
C SER A 330 -26.60 -21.24 -8.32
N GLY A 331 -25.37 -21.38 -8.80
CA GLY A 331 -25.06 -21.56 -10.22
C GLY A 331 -23.95 -20.63 -10.74
N PRO A 332 -23.63 -20.70 -12.04
CA PRO A 332 -22.47 -20.04 -12.63
C PRO A 332 -22.43 -18.53 -12.43
N LEU A 333 -23.59 -17.86 -12.46
CA LEU A 333 -23.68 -16.41 -12.25
C LEU A 333 -23.33 -15.99 -10.81
N VAL A 334 -23.55 -16.87 -9.83
CA VAL A 334 -23.12 -16.64 -8.44
C VAL A 334 -21.60 -16.78 -8.32
N ALA A 335 -20.99 -17.73 -9.03
CA ALA A 335 -19.54 -17.87 -9.06
C ALA A 335 -18.87 -16.64 -9.74
N ASP A 336 -19.46 -16.14 -10.82
CA ASP A 336 -19.03 -14.92 -11.50
C ASP A 336 -19.15 -13.67 -10.60
N LEU A 337 -20.24 -13.58 -9.84
CA LEU A 337 -20.44 -12.57 -8.81
C LEU A 337 -19.36 -12.64 -7.73
N GLN A 338 -19.10 -13.83 -7.18
CA GLN A 338 -18.08 -14.04 -6.14
C GLN A 338 -16.68 -13.65 -6.65
N ARG A 339 -16.31 -14.00 -7.89
CA ARG A 339 -15.04 -13.60 -8.51
C ARG A 339 -14.95 -12.09 -8.66
N THR A 340 -16.02 -11.47 -9.13
CA THR A 340 -16.08 -10.02 -9.32
C THR A 340 -16.01 -9.29 -7.97
N LEU A 341 -16.70 -9.79 -6.94
CA LEU A 341 -16.61 -9.25 -5.58
C LEU A 341 -15.19 -9.36 -5.02
N ASN A 342 -14.53 -10.51 -5.17
CA ASN A 342 -13.14 -10.71 -4.76
C ASN A 342 -12.17 -9.76 -5.46
N ALA A 343 -12.36 -9.53 -6.76
CA ALA A 343 -11.49 -8.66 -7.54
C ALA A 343 -11.74 -7.16 -7.31
N ARG A 344 -12.95 -6.76 -6.91
CA ARG A 344 -13.38 -5.35 -6.90
C ARG A 344 -13.56 -4.76 -5.50
N LEU A 345 -13.74 -5.60 -4.48
CA LEU A 345 -13.73 -5.17 -3.10
C LEU A 345 -12.29 -5.15 -2.57
N SER A 346 -11.98 -4.12 -1.78
CA SER A 346 -10.66 -3.94 -1.16
C SER A 346 -10.89 -3.51 0.29
N PRO A 347 -10.43 -4.29 1.29
CA PRO A 347 -9.80 -5.60 1.11
C PRO A 347 -10.74 -6.59 0.40
N SER A 348 -10.14 -7.52 -0.35
CA SER A 348 -10.92 -8.58 -0.99
C SER A 348 -11.67 -9.34 0.10
N PRO A 349 -12.96 -9.68 -0.09
CA PRO A 349 -13.69 -10.53 0.85
C PRO A 349 -13.21 -11.97 0.83
N GLU A 350 -12.28 -12.34 -0.07
CA GLU A 350 -11.70 -13.69 -0.19
C GLU A 350 -12.74 -14.81 -0.21
N LEU A 351 -13.87 -14.57 -0.88
CA LEU A 351 -14.95 -15.53 -1.03
C LEU A 351 -14.46 -16.78 -1.76
N ALA A 352 -14.86 -17.96 -1.28
CA ALA A 352 -14.80 -19.15 -2.09
C ALA A 352 -15.65 -18.98 -3.35
N ILE A 353 -15.14 -19.44 -4.50
CA ILE A 353 -15.85 -19.40 -5.78
C ILE A 353 -16.54 -20.75 -5.98
N ASP A 354 -17.53 -21.02 -5.13
CA ASP A 354 -18.28 -22.27 -5.10
C ASP A 354 -19.58 -22.21 -5.91
N GLY A 355 -20.00 -21.01 -6.33
CA GLY A 355 -21.27 -20.81 -7.03
C GLY A 355 -22.49 -20.92 -6.13
N GLU A 356 -22.32 -20.86 -4.79
CA GLU A 356 -23.39 -20.88 -3.82
C GLU A 356 -23.52 -19.52 -3.11
N PHE A 357 -24.71 -18.91 -3.16
CA PHE A 357 -24.95 -17.61 -2.54
C PHE A 357 -25.24 -17.82 -1.05
N GLY A 358 -24.18 -18.03 -0.28
CA GLY A 358 -24.20 -18.22 1.17
C GLY A 358 -24.07 -16.93 1.98
N PRO A 359 -23.98 -17.03 3.32
CA PRO A 359 -23.87 -15.87 4.21
C PRO A 359 -22.65 -14.98 3.93
N ALA A 360 -21.52 -15.56 3.50
CA ALA A 360 -20.31 -14.81 3.16
C ALA A 360 -20.48 -14.01 1.87
N THR A 361 -21.06 -14.60 0.83
CA THR A 361 -21.41 -13.90 -0.42
C THR A 361 -22.45 -12.81 -0.17
N GLU A 362 -23.45 -13.07 0.67
CA GLU A 362 -24.41 -12.06 1.11
C GLU A 362 -23.74 -10.91 1.86
N ALA A 363 -22.82 -11.21 2.79
CA ALA A 363 -22.06 -10.20 3.51
C ALA A 363 -21.18 -9.35 2.57
N ALA A 364 -20.60 -9.97 1.55
CA ALA A 364 -19.82 -9.26 0.53
C ALA A 364 -20.69 -8.44 -0.42
N VAL A 365 -21.88 -8.92 -0.80
CA VAL A 365 -22.87 -8.15 -1.56
C VAL A 365 -23.38 -6.98 -0.73
N LEU A 366 -23.67 -7.19 0.56
CA LEU A 366 -24.03 -6.13 1.49
C LEU A 366 -22.88 -5.14 1.64
N ALA A 367 -21.64 -5.60 1.72
CA ALA A 367 -20.46 -4.75 1.78
C ALA A 367 -20.29 -3.94 0.49
N LEU A 368 -20.51 -4.54 -0.67
CA LEU A 368 -20.54 -3.85 -1.96
C LEU A 368 -21.68 -2.83 -2.03
N GLN A 369 -22.90 -3.20 -1.66
CA GLN A 369 -24.05 -2.30 -1.65
C GLN A 369 -23.81 -1.12 -0.71
N ARG A 370 -23.27 -1.38 0.48
CA ARG A 370 -22.85 -0.33 1.43
C ARG A 370 -21.73 0.53 0.86
N LYS A 371 -20.74 -0.07 0.21
CA LYS A 371 -19.62 0.61 -0.47
C LYS A 371 -20.09 1.49 -1.63
N HIS A 372 -21.19 1.12 -2.29
CA HIS A 372 -21.81 1.90 -3.35
C HIS A 372 -23.01 2.75 -2.87
N GLU A 373 -23.16 2.93 -1.55
CA GLU A 373 -24.20 3.74 -0.87
C GLU A 373 -25.64 3.37 -1.26
N ARG A 374 -25.93 2.08 -1.35
CA ARG A 374 -27.23 1.52 -1.70
C ARG A 374 -27.88 0.86 -0.50
N ALA A 375 -29.19 0.68 -0.57
CA ALA A 375 -29.91 -0.13 0.41
C ALA A 375 -29.23 -1.51 0.48
N ALA A 376 -28.73 -1.86 1.66
CA ALA A 376 -28.00 -3.09 1.90
C ALA A 376 -29.03 -4.23 2.04
N THR A 377 -29.63 -4.60 0.91
CA THR A 377 -30.71 -5.58 0.83
C THR A 377 -30.19 -7.02 0.82
N GLY A 378 -28.91 -7.23 0.48
CA GLY A 378 -28.32 -8.55 0.29
C GLY A 378 -28.71 -9.20 -1.04
N VAL A 379 -29.43 -8.45 -1.89
CA VAL A 379 -29.96 -8.90 -3.17
C VAL A 379 -29.22 -8.21 -4.32
N VAL A 380 -28.61 -8.97 -5.23
CA VAL A 380 -27.89 -8.47 -6.41
C VAL A 380 -28.88 -8.21 -7.55
N ASP A 381 -29.49 -7.04 -7.51
CA ASP A 381 -30.36 -6.50 -8.56
C ASP A 381 -29.57 -5.81 -9.69
N GLU A 382 -30.25 -5.36 -10.76
CA GLU A 382 -29.66 -4.66 -11.91
C GLU A 382 -28.72 -3.52 -11.49
N LYS A 383 -29.14 -2.81 -10.45
CA LYS A 383 -28.38 -1.76 -9.81
C LYS A 383 -27.08 -2.33 -9.24
N THR A 384 -27.14 -3.36 -8.39
CA THR A 384 -25.96 -3.98 -7.78
C THR A 384 -25.01 -4.56 -8.84
N TRP A 385 -25.53 -5.11 -9.94
CA TRP A 385 -24.74 -5.52 -11.10
C TRP A 385 -24.01 -4.37 -11.78
N SER A 386 -24.70 -3.25 -12.01
CA SER A 386 -24.06 -2.05 -12.55
C SER A 386 -22.97 -1.49 -11.64
N ALA A 387 -23.10 -1.67 -10.32
CA ALA A 387 -22.09 -1.26 -9.33
C ALA A 387 -20.86 -2.18 -9.30
N LEU A 388 -21.03 -3.48 -9.59
CA LEU A 388 -19.92 -4.43 -9.73
C LEU A 388 -19.00 -4.10 -10.90
N GLY A 389 -19.50 -3.39 -11.92
CA GLY A 389 -18.78 -3.17 -13.17
C GLY A 389 -18.74 -4.43 -14.04
N PRO A 390 -17.88 -4.49 -15.08
CA PRO A 390 -17.75 -5.66 -15.93
C PRO A 390 -17.44 -6.91 -15.09
N ILE A 391 -18.25 -7.96 -15.28
CA ILE A 391 -18.09 -9.25 -14.61
C ILE A 391 -16.69 -9.79 -14.89
N ALA A 392 -15.95 -10.11 -13.83
CA ALA A 392 -14.67 -10.78 -13.92
C ALA A 392 -14.91 -12.24 -14.31
N THR A 393 -14.94 -12.53 -15.61
CA THR A 393 -15.12 -13.89 -16.15
C THR A 393 -13.84 -14.72 -16.14
N GLY A 394 -12.74 -14.15 -15.61
CA GLY A 394 -11.50 -14.83 -15.27
C GLY A 394 -10.54 -13.85 -14.62
N ASP A 395 -9.70 -14.32 -13.70
CA ASP A 395 -8.52 -13.56 -13.28
C ASP A 395 -7.67 -13.22 -14.51
N ALA A 396 -6.90 -12.12 -14.47
CA ALA A 396 -5.75 -12.04 -15.35
C ALA A 396 -4.94 -13.32 -15.12
N PRO A 397 -4.69 -14.15 -16.15
CA PRO A 397 -4.09 -15.45 -15.94
C PRO A 397 -2.78 -15.26 -15.19
N VAL A 398 -2.68 -15.85 -14.00
CA VAL A 398 -1.44 -15.86 -13.24
C VAL A 398 -0.38 -16.47 -14.15
N PRO A 399 0.71 -15.72 -14.47
CA PRO A 399 1.67 -16.16 -15.46
C PRO A 399 2.21 -17.55 -15.14
N ASP A 400 2.61 -18.28 -16.17
CA ASP A 400 3.19 -19.61 -15.99
C ASP A 400 4.35 -19.55 -14.96
N PRO A 401 4.43 -20.51 -14.02
CA PRO A 401 5.52 -20.57 -13.05
C PRO A 401 6.90 -20.39 -13.66
N GLU A 402 7.14 -20.91 -14.86
CA GLU A 402 8.42 -20.75 -15.56
C GLU A 402 8.75 -19.29 -15.86
N VAL A 403 7.77 -18.51 -16.32
CA VAL A 403 7.92 -17.07 -16.59
C VAL A 403 8.23 -16.32 -15.30
N VAL A 404 7.49 -16.63 -14.23
CA VAL A 404 7.67 -15.99 -12.92
C VAL A 404 9.05 -16.33 -12.34
N ASN A 405 9.47 -17.59 -12.42
CA ASN A 405 10.70 -18.09 -11.82
C ASN A 405 11.96 -17.70 -12.60
N ALA A 406 11.82 -17.43 -13.91
CA ALA A 406 12.90 -16.92 -14.75
C ALA A 406 13.20 -15.43 -14.51
N ALA A 407 12.23 -14.64 -14.05
CA ALA A 407 12.40 -13.20 -13.88
C ALA A 407 13.51 -12.88 -12.86
N ARG A 408 14.45 -12.02 -13.25
CA ARG A 408 15.53 -11.52 -12.40
C ARG A 408 15.27 -10.07 -12.04
N ARG A 409 15.34 -9.74 -10.75
CA ARG A 409 15.26 -8.35 -10.29
C ARG A 409 16.67 -7.75 -10.22
N LYS A 410 16.87 -6.60 -10.86
CA LYS A 410 18.10 -5.83 -10.71
C LYS A 410 18.21 -5.36 -9.26
N ARG A 411 19.33 -5.67 -8.61
CA ARG A 411 19.65 -5.15 -7.28
C ARG A 411 20.28 -3.76 -7.40
N ILE A 412 20.02 -2.91 -6.43
CA ILE A 412 20.67 -1.61 -6.32
C ILE A 412 21.94 -1.73 -5.47
N ALA A 413 22.95 -0.95 -5.83
CA ALA A 413 24.19 -0.86 -5.06
C ALA A 413 23.92 -0.33 -3.65
N GLU A 414 24.72 -0.78 -2.69
CA GLU A 414 24.57 -0.36 -1.30
C GLU A 414 24.94 1.13 -1.13
N THR A 415 24.03 1.94 -0.56
CA THR A 415 24.34 3.35 -0.23
C THR A 415 25.27 3.41 0.99
N ALA A 416 26.31 4.24 1.00
CA ALA A 416 27.09 4.51 2.21
C ALA A 416 26.26 5.30 3.25
N LEU A 417 26.38 4.96 4.53
CA LEU A 417 25.91 5.80 5.64
C LEU A 417 27.05 5.84 6.67
N ASP A 418 27.57 7.03 6.93
CA ASP A 418 28.61 7.28 7.93
C ASP A 418 27.96 7.73 9.25
N GLY A 419 28.39 7.18 10.39
CA GLY A 419 27.92 7.54 11.74
C GLY A 419 27.56 6.34 12.62
N PRO A 420 27.37 6.55 13.94
CA PRO A 420 26.90 5.51 14.86
C PRO A 420 25.48 5.03 14.48
N PRO A 421 25.13 3.76 14.73
CA PRO A 421 23.85 3.21 14.29
C PRO A 421 22.70 3.87 15.06
N LEU A 422 21.80 4.55 14.33
CA LEU A 422 20.50 4.94 14.87
C LEU A 422 19.54 3.76 14.71
N VAL A 423 18.95 3.33 15.83
CA VAL A 423 18.04 2.17 15.88
C VAL A 423 16.78 2.55 16.64
N THR A 424 15.61 2.32 16.03
CA THR A 424 14.30 2.54 16.71
C THR A 424 13.72 1.27 17.32
N ALA A 425 14.31 0.12 17.03
CA ALA A 425 13.93 -1.18 17.57
C ALA A 425 14.04 -1.24 19.09
N ALA A 426 13.03 -1.84 19.72
CA ALA A 426 12.99 -2.03 21.16
C ALA A 426 13.99 -3.08 21.66
N ALA A 427 14.39 -4.04 20.82
CA ALA A 427 15.55 -4.91 21.05
C ALA A 427 16.19 -5.28 19.71
N TRP A 428 17.50 -5.50 19.72
CA TRP A 428 18.22 -5.95 18.53
C TRP A 428 19.49 -6.73 18.89
N ALA A 429 19.93 -7.57 17.96
CA ALA A 429 21.19 -8.29 18.05
C ALA A 429 21.87 -8.38 16.68
N ILE A 430 23.20 -8.33 16.68
CA ILE A 430 24.06 -8.65 15.55
C ILE A 430 24.85 -9.89 15.90
N GLY A 431 24.72 -10.93 15.09
CA GLY A 431 25.44 -12.18 15.22
C GLY A 431 26.40 -12.45 14.08
N ASP A 432 27.48 -13.16 14.38
CA ASP A 432 28.34 -13.77 13.38
C ASP A 432 27.61 -14.96 12.76
N ALA A 433 27.43 -14.95 11.43
CA ALA A 433 26.63 -15.98 10.77
C ALA A 433 27.31 -17.36 10.75
N ALA A 434 28.65 -17.41 10.87
CA ALA A 434 29.43 -18.64 10.82
C ALA A 434 29.45 -19.39 12.16
N SER A 435 29.50 -18.67 13.27
CA SER A 435 29.57 -19.24 14.62
C SER A 435 28.26 -19.17 15.41
N GLY A 436 27.30 -18.33 14.98
CA GLY A 436 26.07 -18.07 15.72
C GLY A 436 26.27 -17.25 16.99
N LYS A 437 27.48 -16.73 17.23
CA LYS A 437 27.78 -15.90 18.40
C LYS A 437 27.15 -14.51 18.23
N VAL A 438 26.42 -14.06 19.26
CA VAL A 438 26.01 -12.65 19.36
C VAL A 438 27.25 -11.79 19.60
N LEU A 439 27.47 -10.84 18.70
CA LEU A 439 28.60 -9.91 18.73
C LEU A 439 28.22 -8.62 19.47
N TRP A 440 27.03 -8.10 19.18
CA TRP A 440 26.50 -6.86 19.74
C TRP A 440 24.98 -6.93 19.88
N GLY A 441 24.42 -6.19 20.83
CA GLY A 441 22.98 -6.15 21.03
C GLY A 441 22.54 -5.05 21.99
N ALA A 442 21.24 -4.78 21.99
CA ALA A 442 20.56 -3.99 23.02
C ALA A 442 19.25 -4.70 23.38
N ASP A 443 19.01 -4.91 24.68
CA ASP A 443 17.90 -5.73 25.19
C ASP A 443 17.84 -7.12 24.51
N ASP A 444 18.99 -7.68 24.11
CA ASP A 444 19.07 -8.82 23.21
C ASP A 444 18.66 -10.15 23.85
N GLU A 445 18.67 -10.24 25.18
CA GLU A 445 18.14 -11.38 25.95
C GLU A 445 16.69 -11.17 26.40
N LYS A 446 16.11 -9.98 26.20
CA LYS A 446 14.76 -9.66 26.68
C LYS A 446 13.69 -10.35 25.84
N PRO A 447 12.83 -11.21 26.43
CA PRO A 447 11.73 -11.84 25.70
C PRO A 447 10.73 -10.81 25.17
N ARG A 448 10.31 -10.96 23.90
CA ARG A 448 9.31 -10.14 23.22
C ARG A 448 8.44 -10.98 22.31
N ASP A 449 7.26 -10.48 21.95
CA ASP A 449 6.50 -10.99 20.81
C ASP A 449 7.35 -10.88 19.54
N ILE A 450 7.38 -11.95 18.74
CA ILE A 450 8.30 -12.07 17.58
C ILE A 450 7.61 -12.20 16.23
N ALA A 451 6.27 -12.20 16.23
CA ALA A 451 5.44 -12.31 15.04
C ALA A 451 5.90 -13.45 14.10
N SER A 452 5.74 -13.29 12.78
CA SER A 452 6.12 -14.28 11.78
C SER A 452 7.60 -14.68 11.72
N THR A 453 8.51 -14.08 12.51
CA THR A 453 9.88 -14.62 12.62
C THR A 453 9.87 -16.03 13.22
N THR A 454 8.79 -16.41 13.92
CA THR A 454 8.45 -17.79 14.32
C THR A 454 8.57 -18.81 13.19
N LYS A 455 8.22 -18.43 11.95
CA LYS A 455 8.25 -19.35 10.79
C LYS A 455 9.66 -19.83 10.42
N ILE A 456 10.71 -19.18 10.94
CA ILE A 456 12.08 -19.69 10.81
C ILE A 456 12.19 -21.06 11.51
N MET A 457 11.61 -21.20 12.71
CA MET A 457 11.59 -22.48 13.46
C MET A 457 10.76 -23.53 12.72
N THR A 458 9.58 -23.15 12.22
CA THR A 458 8.72 -24.04 11.43
C THR A 458 9.45 -24.56 10.19
N ALA A 459 10.10 -23.69 9.42
CA ALA A 459 10.89 -24.08 8.27
C ALA A 459 12.10 -24.94 8.67
N TYR A 460 12.78 -24.60 9.76
CA TYR A 460 13.94 -25.34 10.26
C TYR A 460 13.60 -26.80 10.59
N ILE A 461 12.49 -27.04 11.32
CA ILE A 461 12.03 -28.39 11.65
C ILE A 461 11.72 -29.20 10.38
N VAL A 462 10.94 -28.64 9.46
CA VAL A 462 10.57 -29.33 8.21
C VAL A 462 11.82 -29.67 7.39
N LEU A 463 12.78 -28.74 7.32
CA LEU A 463 14.04 -28.98 6.60
C LEU A 463 14.97 -29.96 7.33
N LYS A 464 14.90 -30.05 8.66
CA LYS A 464 15.62 -31.07 9.44
C LYS A 464 15.07 -32.46 9.17
N LEU A 465 13.74 -32.60 9.08
CA LEU A 465 13.09 -33.84 8.63
C LEU A 465 13.52 -34.20 7.19
N ALA A 466 13.56 -33.21 6.30
CA ALA A 466 14.02 -33.40 4.92
C ALA A 466 15.50 -33.76 4.80
N ALA A 467 16.35 -33.29 5.72
CA ALA A 467 17.76 -33.67 5.77
C ALA A 467 17.93 -35.15 6.19
N ALA A 468 17.06 -35.65 7.07
CA ALA A 468 17.02 -37.06 7.44
C ALA A 468 16.42 -37.95 6.34
N ASN A 469 15.43 -37.43 5.60
CA ASN A 469 14.83 -38.11 4.47
C ASN A 469 14.44 -37.11 3.36
N ALA A 470 15.18 -37.11 2.26
CA ALA A 470 14.97 -36.17 1.16
C ALA A 470 13.57 -36.27 0.51
N SER A 471 12.91 -37.43 0.58
CA SER A 471 11.56 -37.62 0.00
C SER A 471 10.50 -36.74 0.68
N VAL A 472 10.77 -36.25 1.89
CA VAL A 472 9.89 -35.31 2.61
C VAL A 472 9.55 -34.09 1.74
N LEU A 473 10.48 -33.63 0.91
CA LEU A 473 10.27 -32.49 0.01
C LEU A 473 9.34 -32.78 -1.17
N ASP A 474 9.12 -34.06 -1.47
CA ASP A 474 8.25 -34.54 -2.54
C ASP A 474 6.87 -34.94 -2.04
N GLU A 475 6.69 -35.02 -0.72
CA GLU A 475 5.38 -35.27 -0.14
C GLU A 475 4.40 -34.15 -0.49
N THR A 476 3.18 -34.55 -0.81
CA THR A 476 2.08 -33.63 -1.08
C THR A 476 1.40 -33.25 0.23
N VAL A 477 1.28 -31.96 0.48
CA VAL A 477 0.47 -31.42 1.57
C VAL A 477 -0.88 -31.02 1.00
N THR A 478 -1.95 -31.56 1.57
CA THR A 478 -3.33 -31.14 1.26
C THR A 478 -3.79 -30.20 2.36
N PHE A 479 -4.28 -29.02 1.96
CA PHE A 479 -4.72 -28.01 2.91
C PHE A 479 -6.04 -28.42 3.58
N SER A 480 -6.05 -28.38 4.90
CA SER A 480 -7.26 -28.51 5.71
C SER A 480 -8.04 -27.19 5.74
N GLN A 481 -9.29 -27.24 6.19
CA GLN A 481 -10.06 -26.04 6.47
C GLN A 481 -9.40 -25.18 7.57
N ARG A 482 -8.80 -25.82 8.60
CA ARG A 482 -8.07 -25.12 9.66
C ARG A 482 -6.89 -24.33 9.12
N ALA A 483 -6.15 -24.90 8.17
CA ALA A 483 -5.04 -24.21 7.52
C ALA A 483 -5.54 -23.00 6.70
N ASP A 484 -6.49 -23.20 5.78
CA ASP A 484 -7.05 -22.15 4.92
C ASP A 484 -7.64 -20.99 5.75
N GLU A 485 -8.38 -21.29 6.81
CA GLU A 485 -9.04 -20.30 7.66
C GLU A 485 -8.09 -19.62 8.68
N THR A 486 -6.80 -19.95 8.67
CA THR A 486 -5.85 -19.32 9.60
C THR A 486 -5.67 -17.83 9.27
N PRO A 487 -6.01 -16.90 10.18
CA PRO A 487 -6.05 -15.48 9.86
C PRO A 487 -4.65 -14.87 9.72
N GLY A 488 -4.52 -13.80 8.93
CA GLY A 488 -3.29 -13.04 8.76
C GLY A 488 -2.70 -13.17 7.34
N SER A 489 -1.38 -13.08 7.22
CA SER A 489 -0.71 -13.29 5.92
C SER A 489 -0.93 -14.71 5.44
N THR A 490 -1.17 -14.89 4.13
CA THR A 490 -1.57 -16.17 3.53
C THR A 490 -0.67 -16.52 2.34
N ALA A 491 -0.48 -17.82 2.10
CA ALA A 491 0.04 -18.36 0.85
C ALA A 491 -1.07 -18.45 -0.22
N ASP A 492 -2.31 -18.11 0.14
CA ASP A 492 -3.51 -18.18 -0.70
C ASP A 492 -3.67 -19.60 -1.26
N ILE A 493 -3.66 -20.61 -0.38
CA ILE A 493 -3.94 -22.00 -0.75
C ILE A 493 -5.21 -22.42 -0.04
N ARG A 494 -6.17 -22.95 -0.81
CA ARG A 494 -7.52 -23.25 -0.33
C ARG A 494 -7.62 -24.67 0.19
N ALA A 495 -8.57 -24.91 1.09
CA ALA A 495 -8.87 -26.24 1.58
C ALA A 495 -9.12 -27.23 0.42
N GLY A 496 -8.52 -28.41 0.49
CA GLY A 496 -8.57 -29.43 -0.59
C GLY A 496 -7.60 -29.18 -1.74
N GLU A 497 -6.95 -28.01 -1.82
CA GLU A 497 -5.79 -27.81 -2.69
C GLU A 497 -4.55 -28.44 -2.08
N SER A 498 -3.63 -28.80 -2.97
CA SER A 498 -2.44 -29.54 -2.61
C SER A 498 -1.25 -29.16 -3.46
N LEU A 499 -0.08 -29.25 -2.84
CA LEU A 499 1.20 -28.95 -3.44
C LEU A 499 2.34 -29.66 -2.69
N PRO A 500 3.48 -29.90 -3.33
CA PRO A 500 4.64 -30.51 -2.67
C PRO A 500 5.21 -29.63 -1.56
N VAL A 501 5.75 -30.24 -0.51
CA VAL A 501 6.41 -29.56 0.62
C VAL A 501 7.49 -28.57 0.13
N ARG A 502 8.29 -28.95 -0.89
CA ARG A 502 9.31 -28.06 -1.46
C ARG A 502 8.77 -26.73 -1.97
N GLU A 503 7.53 -26.69 -2.46
CA GLU A 503 6.87 -25.46 -2.92
C GLU A 503 6.22 -24.73 -1.76
N LEU A 504 5.59 -25.48 -0.84
CA LEU A 504 4.90 -24.91 0.31
C LEU A 504 5.83 -24.11 1.23
N ILE A 505 7.11 -24.49 1.34
CA ILE A 505 8.10 -23.69 2.08
C ILE A 505 8.28 -22.29 1.46
N TYR A 506 8.11 -22.10 0.15
CA TYR A 506 8.07 -20.75 -0.44
C TYR A 506 6.82 -19.99 0.01
N GLY A 507 5.65 -20.63 0.01
CA GLY A 507 4.41 -20.04 0.56
C GLY A 507 4.53 -19.65 2.04
N LEU A 508 5.29 -20.43 2.82
CA LEU A 508 5.62 -20.11 4.22
C LEU A 508 6.54 -18.88 4.32
N MET A 509 7.61 -18.83 3.53
CA MET A 509 8.71 -17.87 3.74
C MET A 509 8.54 -16.54 3.00
N LEU A 510 8.01 -16.54 1.78
CA LEU A 510 7.95 -15.35 0.92
C LEU A 510 6.80 -14.39 1.32
N PRO A 511 5.52 -14.78 1.15
CA PRO A 511 4.38 -13.94 1.51
C PRO A 511 4.09 -14.02 3.02
N SER A 512 4.80 -14.89 3.75
CA SER A 512 4.60 -15.15 5.17
C SER A 512 3.34 -15.94 5.52
N GLY A 513 2.92 -16.92 4.69
CA GLY A 513 1.67 -17.65 4.85
C GLY A 513 1.50 -18.36 6.20
N ASN A 514 0.47 -17.97 6.95
CA ASN A 514 0.07 -18.59 8.22
C ASN A 514 -0.60 -19.95 7.97
N ASP A 515 -1.45 -19.99 6.94
CA ASP A 515 -2.05 -21.18 6.36
C ASP A 515 -1.00 -22.25 6.04
N ALA A 516 0.10 -21.86 5.37
CA ALA A 516 1.21 -22.76 5.08
C ALA A 516 1.90 -23.29 6.35
N ALA A 517 2.01 -22.47 7.40
CA ALA A 517 2.62 -22.90 8.65
C ALA A 517 1.75 -23.93 9.39
N VAL A 518 0.43 -23.72 9.39
CA VAL A 518 -0.52 -24.66 9.99
C VAL A 518 -0.58 -25.96 9.20
N ALA A 519 -0.68 -25.89 7.86
CA ALA A 519 -0.69 -27.08 7.01
C ALA A 519 0.58 -27.94 7.19
N LEU A 520 1.76 -27.32 7.29
CA LEU A 520 3.00 -28.04 7.59
C LEU A 520 2.98 -28.67 9.00
N ALA A 521 2.47 -27.94 10.00
CA ALA A 521 2.37 -28.45 11.36
C ALA A 521 1.39 -29.63 11.48
N GLU A 522 0.26 -29.59 10.78
CA GLU A 522 -0.68 -30.70 10.68
C GLU A 522 -0.06 -31.91 9.99
N HIS A 523 0.60 -31.70 8.84
CA HIS A 523 1.16 -32.76 8.01
C HIS A 523 2.31 -33.53 8.68
N PHE A 524 3.13 -32.84 9.49
CA PHE A 524 4.28 -33.44 10.16
C PHE A 524 4.07 -33.76 11.63
N GLY A 525 3.06 -33.16 12.27
CA GLY A 525 2.84 -33.24 13.72
C GLY A 525 2.78 -34.67 14.27
N ASP A 526 2.10 -35.58 13.58
CA ASP A 526 1.95 -36.97 14.02
C ASP A 526 3.25 -37.79 14.00
N ARG A 527 4.28 -37.31 13.29
CA ARG A 527 5.62 -37.92 13.28
C ARG A 527 6.48 -37.50 14.47
N LEU A 528 6.02 -36.50 15.22
CA LEU A 528 6.76 -35.87 16.30
C LEU A 528 6.26 -36.37 17.66
N ALA A 529 7.18 -36.40 18.63
CA ALA A 529 6.85 -36.83 19.97
C ALA A 529 5.79 -35.91 20.61
N PRO A 530 4.86 -36.47 21.39
CA PRO A 530 3.86 -35.67 22.09
C PRO A 530 4.51 -34.71 23.10
N PRO A 531 3.79 -33.66 23.53
CA PRO A 531 4.22 -32.81 24.64
C PRO A 531 4.49 -33.63 25.91
N ASP A 532 5.50 -33.24 26.68
CA ASP A 532 5.80 -33.85 27.97
C ASP A 532 4.62 -33.65 28.94
N ARG A 533 4.05 -34.76 29.44
CA ARG A 533 2.84 -34.73 30.29
C ARG A 533 3.04 -34.05 31.66
N ASP A 534 4.29 -33.81 32.04
CA ASP A 534 4.64 -33.30 33.38
C ASP A 534 4.83 -31.78 33.44
N ASN A 535 4.79 -31.06 32.31
CA ASN A 535 4.95 -29.60 32.30
C ASN A 535 3.61 -28.89 32.04
N LYS A 536 2.81 -28.77 33.11
CA LYS A 536 1.57 -27.99 33.11
C LYS A 536 1.86 -26.49 33.01
N THR A 537 1.77 -25.93 31.81
CA THR A 537 1.40 -24.53 31.61
C THR A 537 0.41 -24.42 30.46
N GLY A 538 -0.88 -24.31 30.80
CA GLY A 538 -1.94 -23.95 29.85
C GLY A 538 -3.19 -24.83 29.87
N GLY A 539 -4.08 -24.63 30.86
CA GLY A 539 -5.48 -25.05 30.80
C GLY A 539 -5.88 -26.24 31.67
N ALA A 540 -6.62 -25.97 32.75
CA ALA A 540 -7.50 -26.94 33.40
C ALA A 540 -8.45 -27.55 32.33
N SER A 541 -8.74 -28.85 32.32
CA SER A 541 -9.22 -29.67 33.42
C SER A 541 -8.73 -31.11 33.30
N GLY A 542 -8.53 -31.77 34.44
CA GLY A 542 -8.41 -33.22 34.50
C GLY A 542 -9.65 -33.88 33.91
N ASP A 543 -9.49 -34.44 32.72
CA ASP A 543 -10.39 -35.42 32.15
C ASP A 543 -9.51 -36.48 31.49
N THR A 544 -9.47 -37.67 32.08
CA THR A 544 -8.68 -38.83 31.65
C THR A 544 -9.35 -39.49 30.44
N ASN A 545 -9.64 -38.72 29.40
CA ASN A 545 -10.25 -39.20 28.17
C ASN A 545 -9.19 -39.32 27.07
N ASP A 546 -9.10 -40.52 26.48
CA ASP A 546 -8.29 -40.98 25.34
C ASP A 546 -8.49 -40.14 24.05
N LYS A 547 -8.40 -38.82 24.12
CA LYS A 547 -8.36 -37.97 22.92
C LYS A 547 -6.94 -37.96 22.36
N PRO A 548 -6.74 -38.29 21.07
CA PRO A 548 -5.45 -38.13 20.41
C PRO A 548 -4.96 -36.68 20.55
N ILE A 549 -3.69 -36.51 20.91
CA ILE A 549 -3.05 -35.19 20.98
C ILE A 549 -2.97 -34.63 19.56
N ASP A 550 -3.52 -33.42 19.38
CA ASP A 550 -3.55 -32.67 18.11
C ASP A 550 -2.17 -32.58 17.45
N ALA A 551 -2.10 -32.81 16.13
CA ALA A 551 -0.85 -32.81 15.37
C ALA A 551 -0.11 -31.47 15.50
N VAL A 552 -0.83 -30.34 15.46
CA VAL A 552 -0.21 -29.02 15.64
C VAL A 552 0.38 -28.87 17.03
N ALA A 553 -0.26 -29.40 18.08
CA ALA A 553 0.30 -29.37 19.44
C ALA A 553 1.60 -30.17 19.55
N ARG A 554 1.70 -31.32 18.87
CA ARG A 554 2.95 -32.10 18.77
C ARG A 554 4.05 -31.31 18.05
N PHE A 555 3.67 -30.60 16.97
CA PHE A 555 4.61 -29.75 16.24
C PHE A 555 5.11 -28.58 17.10
N VAL A 556 4.23 -27.91 17.85
CA VAL A 556 4.62 -26.84 18.79
C VAL A 556 5.52 -27.37 19.91
N ALA A 557 5.27 -28.59 20.41
CA ALA A 557 6.18 -29.23 21.36
C ALA A 557 7.58 -29.47 20.77
N GLU A 558 7.67 -29.87 19.50
CA GLU A 558 8.95 -29.96 18.78
C GLU A 558 9.63 -28.59 18.65
N MET A 559 8.88 -27.53 18.34
CA MET A 559 9.44 -26.17 18.29
C MET A 559 10.14 -25.77 19.59
N ASN A 560 9.55 -26.12 20.74
CA ASN A 560 10.16 -25.85 22.03
C ASN A 560 11.32 -26.80 22.38
N ARG A 561 11.27 -28.07 21.95
CA ARG A 561 12.40 -29.00 22.08
C ARG A 561 13.61 -28.56 21.25
N GLU A 562 13.39 -28.10 20.02
CA GLU A 562 14.44 -27.51 19.19
C GLU A 562 14.96 -26.20 19.78
N ALA A 563 14.09 -25.35 20.32
CA ALA A 563 14.52 -24.14 21.03
C ALA A 563 15.48 -24.47 22.18
N ALA A 564 15.13 -25.46 23.01
CA ALA A 564 15.99 -25.93 24.10
C ALA A 564 17.32 -26.51 23.57
N ALA A 565 17.27 -27.34 22.52
CA ALA A 565 18.45 -27.94 21.90
C ALA A 565 19.41 -26.90 21.30
N LEU A 566 18.88 -25.77 20.82
CA LEU A 566 19.65 -24.64 20.30
C LEU A 566 20.09 -23.66 21.40
N GLY A 567 19.75 -23.91 22.67
CA GLY A 567 20.08 -23.03 23.79
C GLY A 567 19.28 -21.71 23.78
N MET A 568 18.08 -21.71 23.21
CA MET A 568 17.21 -20.55 23.11
C MET A 568 16.41 -20.34 24.43
N THR A 569 17.11 -19.94 25.49
CA THR A 569 16.55 -19.94 26.86
C THR A 569 15.49 -18.88 27.13
N HIS A 570 15.32 -17.90 26.25
CA HIS A 570 14.31 -16.84 26.35
C HIS A 570 13.18 -17.01 25.32
N SER A 571 13.10 -18.18 24.67
CA SER A 571 12.09 -18.50 23.66
C SER A 571 11.05 -19.49 24.16
N HIS A 572 9.80 -19.25 23.78
CA HIS A 572 8.70 -20.19 23.92
C HIS A 572 7.71 -20.02 22.76
N PHE A 573 7.36 -21.12 22.11
CA PHE A 573 6.47 -21.15 20.97
C PHE A 573 5.10 -21.71 21.37
N GLU A 574 4.02 -21.03 20.97
CA GLU A 574 2.63 -21.46 21.23
C GLU A 574 1.93 -21.89 19.94
N ASN A 575 2.47 -21.50 18.79
CA ASN A 575 1.90 -21.76 17.49
C ASN A 575 2.99 -21.69 16.39
N PRO A 576 2.77 -22.31 15.21
CA PRO A 576 3.76 -22.40 14.15
C PRO A 576 3.84 -21.14 13.25
N HIS A 577 2.87 -20.22 13.35
CA HIS A 577 2.74 -19.09 12.43
C HIS A 577 3.23 -17.75 13.02
N GLY A 578 3.18 -17.57 14.34
CA GLY A 578 3.59 -16.32 14.99
C GLY A 578 2.48 -15.31 15.22
N LEU A 579 1.21 -15.74 15.37
CA LEU A 579 0.19 -14.81 15.88
C LEU A 579 0.39 -14.68 17.39
N THR A 580 0.07 -13.50 17.93
CA THR A 580 0.21 -13.23 19.36
C THR A 580 -0.66 -14.20 20.15
N ALA A 581 -0.02 -14.89 21.08
CA ALA A 581 -0.61 -15.78 22.06
C ALA A 581 0.14 -15.58 23.39
N GLU A 582 -0.54 -15.78 24.51
CA GLU A 582 0.09 -15.70 25.82
C GLU A 582 1.25 -16.70 25.89
N GLY A 583 2.43 -16.24 26.32
CA GLY A 583 3.63 -17.10 26.37
C GLY A 583 4.42 -17.19 25.06
N HIS A 584 3.87 -16.76 23.92
CA HIS A 584 4.57 -16.80 22.63
C HIS A 584 5.63 -15.70 22.50
N ARG A 585 6.91 -16.05 22.66
CA ARG A 585 8.00 -15.05 22.74
C ARG A 585 9.35 -15.61 22.34
N SER A 586 10.27 -14.71 22.07
CA SER A 586 11.71 -14.98 21.93
C SER A 586 12.51 -13.72 22.22
N SER A 587 13.82 -13.88 22.40
CA SER A 587 14.77 -12.77 22.46
C SER A 587 15.48 -12.56 21.12
N ALA A 588 16.18 -11.42 20.96
CA ALA A 588 16.93 -11.15 19.74
C ALA A 588 18.15 -12.08 19.61
N GLY A 589 18.83 -12.37 20.73
CA GLY A 589 19.95 -13.31 20.78
C GLY A 589 19.54 -14.75 20.45
N ASP A 590 18.37 -15.20 20.91
CA ASP A 590 17.86 -16.53 20.56
C ASP A 590 17.51 -16.65 19.07
N LEU A 591 16.97 -15.58 18.48
CA LEU A 591 16.71 -15.56 17.04
C LEU A 591 18.01 -15.51 16.22
N VAL A 592 19.12 -14.99 16.74
CA VAL A 592 20.45 -15.14 16.11
C VAL A 592 20.84 -16.62 16.06
N ARG A 593 20.68 -17.36 17.16
CA ARG A 593 20.98 -18.80 17.23
C ARG A 593 20.12 -19.60 16.26
N LEU A 594 18.82 -19.33 16.24
CA LEU A 594 17.89 -19.97 15.31
C LEU A 594 18.23 -19.67 13.85
N ALA A 595 18.50 -18.40 13.54
CA ALA A 595 18.87 -18.00 12.18
C ALA A 595 20.18 -18.64 11.73
N HIS A 596 21.18 -18.72 12.62
CA HIS A 596 22.44 -19.42 12.35
C HIS A 596 22.20 -20.91 12.02
N ALA A 597 21.44 -21.61 12.87
CA ALA A 597 21.12 -23.02 12.65
C ALA A 597 20.34 -23.24 11.35
N ALA A 598 19.37 -22.38 11.04
CA ALA A 598 18.60 -22.46 9.80
C ALA A 598 19.48 -22.15 8.57
N LEU A 599 20.34 -21.13 8.62
CA LEU A 599 21.24 -20.75 7.53
C LEU A 599 22.34 -21.79 7.26
N ALA A 600 22.63 -22.67 8.21
CA ALA A 600 23.52 -23.81 8.01
C ALA A 600 22.89 -24.89 7.10
N VAL A 601 21.57 -24.90 6.92
CA VAL A 601 20.87 -25.77 5.98
C VAL A 601 20.90 -25.14 4.58
N PRO A 602 21.61 -25.70 3.58
CA PRO A 602 21.80 -25.03 2.28
C PRO A 602 20.50 -24.64 1.59
N ARG A 603 19.49 -25.52 1.61
CA ARG A 603 18.17 -25.24 1.03
C ARG A 603 17.47 -24.06 1.69
N PHE A 604 17.66 -23.82 2.98
CA PHE A 604 17.06 -22.67 3.66
C PHE A 604 17.53 -21.35 3.04
N ARG A 605 18.82 -21.24 2.72
CA ARG A 605 19.40 -20.07 2.03
C ARG A 605 18.72 -19.82 0.67
N ASP A 606 18.44 -20.88 -0.09
CA ASP A 606 17.74 -20.76 -1.38
C ASP A 606 16.32 -20.19 -1.20
N TYR A 607 15.56 -20.69 -0.23
CA TYR A 607 14.21 -20.20 0.06
C TYR A 607 14.20 -18.72 0.42
N VAL A 608 15.06 -18.31 1.36
CA VAL A 608 15.00 -16.95 1.92
C VAL A 608 15.61 -15.88 1.02
N THR A 609 16.48 -16.26 0.08
CA THR A 609 17.05 -15.36 -0.94
C THR A 609 16.16 -15.19 -2.17
N THR A 610 15.14 -16.03 -2.34
CA THR A 610 14.24 -15.99 -3.48
C THR A 610 13.29 -14.79 -3.41
N TYR A 611 13.27 -13.99 -4.47
CA TYR A 611 12.45 -12.77 -4.54
C TYR A 611 10.98 -13.07 -4.86
N GLN A 612 10.72 -14.00 -5.76
CA GLN A 612 9.37 -14.44 -6.12
C GLN A 612 9.39 -15.90 -6.56
N ARG A 613 8.27 -16.59 -6.37
CA ARG A 613 8.07 -17.98 -6.77
C ARG A 613 6.68 -18.15 -7.37
N GLY A 614 6.61 -18.62 -8.60
CA GLY A 614 5.38 -19.15 -9.19
C GLY A 614 5.27 -20.65 -8.92
N CYS A 615 4.05 -21.12 -8.65
CA CYS A 615 3.73 -22.53 -8.42
C CYS A 615 2.35 -22.86 -9.02
N THR A 616 2.16 -24.09 -9.49
CA THR A 616 0.83 -24.61 -9.84
C THR A 616 0.32 -25.48 -8.71
N VAL A 617 -0.86 -25.17 -8.19
CA VAL A 617 -1.54 -25.91 -7.12
C VAL A 617 -2.63 -26.77 -7.73
N THR A 618 -2.92 -27.91 -7.10
CA THR A 618 -3.90 -28.87 -7.61
C THR A 618 -4.95 -29.16 -6.54
N HIS A 619 -6.22 -28.96 -6.88
CA HIS A 619 -7.35 -29.36 -6.05
C HIS A 619 -7.65 -30.86 -6.21
N ALA A 620 -8.23 -31.48 -5.19
CA ALA A 620 -8.64 -32.89 -5.23
C ALA A 620 -9.56 -33.25 -6.41
N SER A 621 -10.31 -32.28 -6.97
CA SER A 621 -11.14 -32.45 -8.16
C SER A 621 -10.38 -32.48 -9.49
N GLY A 622 -9.05 -32.29 -9.47
CA GLY A 622 -8.21 -32.16 -10.67
C GLY A 622 -8.11 -30.72 -11.22
N TYR A 623 -8.81 -29.76 -10.62
CA TYR A 623 -8.64 -28.34 -10.93
C TYR A 623 -7.23 -27.87 -10.60
N ARG A 624 -6.63 -27.05 -11.48
CA ARG A 624 -5.29 -26.50 -11.32
C ARG A 624 -5.32 -24.99 -11.50
N ARG A 625 -4.57 -24.28 -10.66
CA ARG A 625 -4.32 -22.83 -10.83
C ARG A 625 -2.89 -22.49 -10.48
N ASN A 626 -2.42 -21.37 -11.01
CA ASN A 626 -1.11 -20.84 -10.67
C ASN A 626 -1.24 -19.85 -9.50
N VAL A 627 -0.26 -19.85 -8.61
CA VAL A 627 -0.06 -18.87 -7.54
C VAL A 627 1.30 -18.23 -7.70
N VAL A 628 1.42 -16.96 -7.29
CA VAL A 628 2.70 -16.24 -7.28
C VAL A 628 2.94 -15.65 -5.90
N TRP A 629 4.00 -16.11 -5.27
CA TRP A 629 4.48 -15.61 -4.01
C TRP A 629 5.60 -14.60 -4.21
N ARG A 630 5.58 -13.53 -3.42
CA ARG A 630 6.60 -12.47 -3.43
C ARG A 630 7.18 -12.31 -2.04
N ASN A 631 8.49 -12.18 -1.98
CA ASN A 631 9.19 -12.02 -0.72
C ASN A 631 8.87 -10.66 -0.10
N THR A 632 8.44 -10.69 1.15
CA THR A 632 8.14 -9.48 1.93
C THR A 632 9.39 -8.72 2.37
N ASN A 633 10.58 -9.36 2.40
CA ASN A 633 11.83 -8.72 2.81
C ASN A 633 12.37 -7.81 1.72
N ARG A 634 12.24 -6.49 1.94
CA ARG A 634 12.64 -5.45 0.97
C ARG A 634 14.16 -5.34 0.78
N LEU A 635 14.97 -5.85 1.72
CA LEU A 635 16.43 -5.80 1.62
C LEU A 635 16.97 -6.65 0.45
N LEU A 636 16.21 -7.64 -0.02
CA LEU A 636 16.60 -8.46 -1.19
C LEU A 636 16.75 -7.64 -2.48
N SER A 637 16.23 -6.42 -2.52
CA SER A 637 16.45 -5.48 -3.62
C SER A 637 17.84 -4.82 -3.60
N ILE A 638 18.62 -5.03 -2.55
CA ILE A 638 19.95 -4.43 -2.33
C ILE A 638 21.02 -5.52 -2.42
N GLU A 639 22.17 -5.20 -3.03
CA GLU A 639 23.32 -6.10 -3.06
C GLU A 639 23.85 -6.40 -1.65
N GLY A 640 24.33 -7.63 -1.43
CA GLY A 640 24.86 -8.08 -0.14
C GLY A 640 23.82 -8.61 0.85
N TYR A 641 22.52 -8.39 0.65
CA TYR A 641 21.47 -8.89 1.55
C TYR A 641 20.84 -10.19 1.04
N GLY A 642 20.59 -11.14 1.94
CA GLY A 642 20.12 -12.50 1.64
C GLY A 642 18.80 -12.90 2.30
N GLY A 643 18.01 -11.94 2.79
CA GLY A 643 16.64 -12.21 3.23
C GLY A 643 16.55 -12.68 4.68
N VAL A 644 15.88 -13.81 4.90
CA VAL A 644 15.42 -14.45 6.16
C VAL A 644 13.95 -14.22 6.44
N LYS A 645 13.54 -13.32 7.35
CA LYS A 645 12.11 -13.24 7.71
C LYS A 645 11.67 -11.93 8.33
N THR A 646 10.58 -11.39 7.81
CA THR A 646 9.81 -10.29 8.38
C THR A 646 8.73 -10.80 9.35
N GLY A 647 8.33 -10.01 10.34
CA GLY A 647 7.16 -10.27 11.16
C GLY A 647 6.48 -8.99 11.64
N THR A 648 5.16 -8.97 11.71
CA THR A 648 4.39 -7.85 12.28
C THR A 648 3.15 -8.37 12.97
N THR A 649 2.95 -7.98 14.23
CA THR A 649 1.65 -8.00 14.90
C THR A 649 1.50 -6.70 15.68
N MET A 650 0.30 -6.41 16.20
CA MET A 650 0.12 -5.24 17.07
C MET A 650 1.02 -5.31 18.31
N ALA A 651 1.20 -6.50 18.90
CA ALA A 651 2.02 -6.68 20.10
C ALA A 651 3.52 -6.71 19.80
N ALA A 652 3.94 -7.37 18.71
CA ALA A 652 5.35 -7.48 18.33
C ALA A 652 5.94 -6.17 17.77
N GLY A 653 5.10 -5.28 17.25
CA GLY A 653 5.56 -4.20 16.37
C GLY A 653 6.22 -4.76 15.11
N ALA A 654 7.16 -4.02 14.54
CA ALA A 654 7.85 -4.40 13.32
C ALA A 654 9.14 -5.19 13.59
N CYS A 655 9.16 -6.48 13.23
CA CYS A 655 10.30 -7.38 13.45
C CYS A 655 10.99 -7.80 12.14
N LEU A 656 12.30 -8.01 12.18
CA LEU A 656 13.10 -8.49 11.05
C LEU A 656 14.25 -9.36 11.53
N VAL A 657 14.38 -10.56 10.97
CA VAL A 657 15.66 -11.27 10.94
C VAL A 657 16.20 -11.12 9.53
N ALA A 658 17.45 -10.67 9.42
CA ALA A 658 18.15 -10.42 8.17
C ALA A 658 19.50 -11.12 8.14
N PHE A 659 19.84 -11.73 7.01
CA PHE A 659 21.18 -12.21 6.70
C PHE A 659 21.83 -11.29 5.66
N ALA A 660 23.10 -10.96 5.83
CA ALA A 660 23.86 -10.16 4.87
C ALA A 660 25.34 -10.56 4.82
N ARG A 661 25.96 -10.39 3.65
CA ARG A 661 27.36 -10.67 3.36
C ARG A 661 28.03 -9.45 2.74
N ARG A 662 29.22 -9.11 3.24
CA ARG A 662 30.09 -8.09 2.64
C ARG A 662 31.54 -8.55 2.71
N GLY A 663 32.16 -8.74 1.54
CA GLY A 663 33.45 -9.43 1.45
C GLY A 663 33.34 -10.83 2.04
N ASP A 664 34.23 -11.13 2.98
CA ASP A 664 34.28 -12.43 3.68
C ASP A 664 33.48 -12.46 4.99
N ARG A 665 32.86 -11.34 5.40
CA ARG A 665 32.05 -11.27 6.62
C ARG A 665 30.58 -11.54 6.32
N GLU A 666 30.04 -12.57 6.97
CA GLU A 666 28.62 -12.90 6.97
C GLU A 666 28.01 -12.57 8.34
N LEU A 667 26.96 -11.77 8.36
CA LEU A 667 26.31 -11.30 9.58
C LEU A 667 24.80 -11.61 9.58
N ILE A 668 24.27 -11.82 10.78
CA ILE A 668 22.84 -11.91 11.07
C ILE A 668 22.45 -10.66 11.85
N ALA A 669 21.39 -9.97 11.45
CA ALA A 669 20.77 -8.89 12.20
C ALA A 669 19.35 -9.29 12.62
N VAL A 670 19.06 -9.17 13.91
CA VAL A 670 17.73 -9.36 14.48
C VAL A 670 17.23 -8.04 15.03
N ILE A 671 16.03 -7.67 14.61
CA ILE A 671 15.33 -6.43 14.94
C ILE A 671 13.97 -6.81 15.51
N LEU A 672 13.68 -6.41 16.75
CA LEU A 672 12.42 -6.69 17.43
C LEU A 672 11.76 -5.37 17.87
N GLY A 673 10.51 -5.16 17.44
CA GLY A 673 9.71 -4.01 17.86
C GLY A 673 10.20 -2.67 17.32
N SER A 674 10.59 -2.58 16.04
CA SER A 674 10.79 -1.27 15.39
C SER A 674 9.48 -0.48 15.34
N THR A 675 9.61 0.84 15.31
CA THR A 675 8.48 1.79 15.37
C THR A 675 7.56 1.76 14.15
N SER A 676 8.01 1.20 13.02
CA SER A 676 7.20 1.02 11.81
C SER A 676 7.72 -0.10 10.91
N ASN A 677 6.90 -0.51 9.93
CA ASN A 677 7.29 -1.50 8.93
C ASN A 677 8.52 -1.08 8.12
N ASP A 678 8.70 0.22 7.88
CA ASP A 678 9.85 0.74 7.14
C ASP A 678 11.08 0.90 8.03
N ALA A 679 10.87 1.30 9.30
CA ALA A 679 11.94 1.49 10.26
C ALA A 679 12.79 0.23 10.47
N ARG A 680 12.18 -0.97 10.48
CA ARG A 680 12.94 -2.24 10.63
C ARG A 680 14.05 -2.41 9.59
N TYR A 681 13.85 -1.90 8.37
CA TYR A 681 14.81 -2.00 7.29
C TYR A 681 15.91 -0.96 7.41
N VAL A 682 15.59 0.22 7.95
CA VAL A 682 16.57 1.26 8.28
C VAL A 682 17.43 0.77 9.44
N ASP A 683 16.82 0.27 10.52
CA ASP A 683 17.50 -0.29 11.69
C ASP A 683 18.49 -1.39 11.29
N ALA A 684 18.03 -2.39 10.52
CA ALA A 684 18.89 -3.49 10.06
C ALA A 684 20.05 -2.99 9.20
N ARG A 685 19.82 -2.06 8.27
CA ARG A 685 20.89 -1.50 7.42
C ARG A 685 21.90 -0.71 8.25
N ASN A 686 21.46 0.11 9.20
CA ASN A 686 22.33 0.90 10.06
C ASN A 686 23.22 -0.03 10.90
N LEU A 687 22.62 -1.05 11.52
CA LEU A 687 23.35 -2.01 12.35
C LEU A 687 24.34 -2.87 11.55
N LEU A 688 23.93 -3.42 10.41
CA LEU A 688 24.82 -4.26 9.58
C LEU A 688 26.02 -3.47 9.04
N ARG A 689 25.80 -2.22 8.62
CA ARG A 689 26.88 -1.35 8.14
C ARG A 689 27.87 -1.00 9.22
N TRP A 690 27.37 -0.59 10.38
CA TRP A 690 28.19 -0.32 11.54
C TRP A 690 28.99 -1.57 11.94
N ALA A 691 28.36 -2.74 11.97
CA ALA A 691 29.00 -4.00 12.32
C ALA A 691 30.04 -4.48 11.30
N TRP A 692 29.97 -4.11 10.03
CA TRP A 692 31.04 -4.39 9.07
C TRP A 692 32.29 -3.53 9.28
N GLY A 693 32.12 -2.33 9.84
CA GLY A 693 33.22 -1.40 10.14
C GLY A 693 33.89 -1.60 11.51
N ASN A 694 33.35 -2.50 12.35
CA ASN A 694 33.86 -2.85 13.69
C ASN A 694 34.12 -4.35 13.80
#